data_AF-A0AAE9D5E0-F1
#
_entry.id   AF-A0AAE9D5E0-F1
#
_cell.length_a   1.000
_cell.length_b   1.000
_cell.length_c   1.000
_cell.angle_alpha   90.00
_cell.angle_beta   90.00
_cell.angle_gamma   90.00
#
_symmetry.space_group_name_H-M   'P 1'
#
loop_
_entity.id
_entity.type
_entity.pdbx_description
1 polymer ?
#
loop_
_entity_poly.entity_id
_entity_poly.type
_entity_poly.pdbx_seq_one_letter_code
_entity_poly.pdbx_strand_id
1 'polypeptide(L)'
;MDGDETPEEQFEIGDSSQVPHFDENVELKSVFNFSLNQRIMEGCVVSAILEPRGVETIVAVSMTNKVIIKDVESPLNITETIRCIAAAPIGDGYDCIVIGTDASVICYDVHNNLTVFRNDVPDGVNCFAYGKLGDLEEAIYCGGNCCIWGFDKTGANTYWTVTGDQVTTMCLSDYDGDGETELVIGSPDFEIRVFKNDLMRAELMETDEITSLAHVTNGCFAYSLNNGTIGTYVMKERQWRIKSKSNVSKIFNIEEQGLMVVVWKQGKVDLRFAHNGEVLSRDSVPTPVASATCSRNAEDATITVVCLDGKAKTFKVQKATSGAVDKTQQMIREFGQKKHNLMMELSNYEQEEQMTEAEKAGDFRIPADTEVGVMFIVNCEVQLLSLRVEATHNIPIRGVLIFAEGLFEGESYIWIPPNEHQSRSAIDIPLVIDKDSTNDLHTKVFLGHVDSNKLMVMENTRILPRFCRFTPLKAEYSKFFIMPTGFIKFDINTRAAKLSEWVSESFTIDASLLDMFDEPEGEFKFMGLRPKHEKSLMFKITQSDKTFTIYHDDIETMGALVQSYASFFQIQHMECVANFPDVFKEAEEILEELEPMTEVRDRLTAELQERQAAVKEILIRAEDSIAIDDIPDARKFYIRLKANDAAARQAAQLRWNNQERCVKSLRRLNKIIENCSRLRVGEPGRQIVVTCRAAISEDNKQIVTKVLQYGASSQ
;
A
#
# COMPACT_ATOMS: atom_id res chain seq x y z
N MET A 1 -51.80 -0.62 3.95
CA MET A 1 -51.80 -0.72 2.48
C MET A 1 -50.96 0.42 2.01
N ASP A 2 -50.07 0.10 1.08
CA ASP A 2 -48.99 0.93 0.52
C ASP A 2 -47.85 1.13 1.53
N GLY A 3 -46.62 0.63 1.36
CA GLY A 3 -45.91 0.19 0.15
C GLY A 3 -44.80 1.20 -0.11
N ASP A 4 -43.66 1.07 0.58
CA ASP A 4 -42.42 1.81 0.31
C ASP A 4 -41.26 0.81 0.31
N GLU A 5 -41.03 0.24 -0.88
CA GLU A 5 -39.79 -0.41 -1.27
C GLU A 5 -38.78 0.69 -1.61
N THR A 6 -37.67 0.75 -0.89
CA THR A 6 -36.51 1.56 -1.29
C THR A 6 -35.89 0.97 -2.55
N PRO A 7 -35.63 1.77 -3.60
CA PRO A 7 -35.18 1.26 -4.89
C PRO A 7 -33.71 0.83 -4.81
N GLU A 8 -33.46 -0.44 -5.12
CA GLU A 8 -32.19 -0.88 -5.68
C GLU A 8 -32.07 -0.19 -7.06
N GLU A 9 -31.30 0.91 -7.13
CA GLU A 9 -30.89 1.46 -8.43
C GLU A 9 -29.89 0.50 -9.08
N GLN A 10 -30.45 -0.54 -9.70
CA GLN A 10 -29.83 -1.21 -10.83
C GLN A 10 -29.78 -0.19 -11.96
N PHE A 11 -28.59 0.30 -12.30
CA PHE A 11 -28.40 0.97 -13.58
C PHE A 11 -28.77 -0.01 -14.69
N GLU A 12 -29.94 0.17 -15.30
CA GLU A 12 -30.25 -0.38 -16.61
C GLU A 12 -29.28 0.24 -17.61
N ILE A 13 -28.19 -0.47 -17.86
CA ILE A 13 -27.34 -0.22 -19.02
C ILE A 13 -28.24 -0.42 -20.23
N GLY A 14 -28.47 0.67 -20.97
CA GLY A 14 -29.16 0.64 -22.24
C GLY A 14 -28.63 -0.50 -23.11
N ASP A 15 -29.56 -1.29 -23.61
CA ASP A 15 -29.40 -2.53 -24.37
C ASP A 15 -28.70 -2.24 -25.72
N SER A 16 -27.41 -1.87 -25.68
CA SER A 16 -26.56 -1.66 -26.86
C SER A 16 -25.06 -1.58 -26.50
N SER A 17 -24.51 -2.62 -25.89
CA SER A 17 -23.13 -3.05 -26.14
C SER A 17 -22.94 -4.45 -25.58
N GLN A 18 -22.57 -5.38 -26.45
CA GLN A 18 -22.33 -6.79 -26.16
C GLN A 18 -21.50 -6.96 -24.88
N VAL A 19 -22.11 -7.40 -23.78
CA VAL A 19 -21.37 -7.95 -22.64
C VAL A 19 -20.66 -9.20 -23.17
N PRO A 20 -19.33 -9.30 -23.14
CA PRO A 20 -18.65 -10.50 -23.59
C PRO A 20 -19.15 -11.68 -22.76
N HIS A 21 -19.75 -12.66 -23.42
CA HIS A 21 -20.12 -13.92 -22.81
C HIS A 21 -18.84 -14.63 -22.36
N PHE A 22 -18.42 -14.43 -21.12
CA PHE A 22 -17.29 -15.14 -20.55
C PHE A 22 -17.66 -16.62 -20.40
N ASP A 23 -16.82 -17.52 -20.91
CA ASP A 23 -17.07 -18.96 -20.86
C ASP A 23 -16.86 -19.43 -19.41
N GLU A 24 -17.94 -19.66 -18.66
CA GLU A 24 -17.88 -20.07 -17.25
C GLU A 24 -17.24 -21.47 -17.04
N ASN A 25 -16.97 -22.19 -18.12
CA ASN A 25 -16.44 -23.55 -18.13
C ASN A 25 -14.91 -23.57 -18.34
N VAL A 26 -14.15 -22.85 -17.54
CA VAL A 26 -12.68 -22.81 -17.63
C VAL A 26 -12.04 -23.38 -16.36
N GLU A 27 -10.97 -24.15 -16.52
CA GLU A 27 -10.23 -24.79 -15.42
C GLU A 27 -8.72 -24.59 -15.51
N LEU A 28 -8.05 -24.65 -14.36
CA LEU A 28 -6.59 -24.79 -14.30
C LEU A 28 -6.23 -26.28 -14.45
N LYS A 29 -5.46 -26.60 -15.49
CA LYS A 29 -4.92 -27.94 -15.69
C LYS A 29 -3.41 -27.95 -15.61
N SER A 30 -2.86 -28.85 -14.80
CA SER A 30 -1.43 -29.12 -14.76
C SER A 30 -0.94 -29.70 -16.08
N VAL A 31 0.05 -29.07 -16.71
CA VAL A 31 0.62 -29.50 -17.99
C VAL A 31 1.97 -30.20 -17.80
N PHE A 32 2.90 -29.56 -17.09
CA PHE A 32 4.25 -30.09 -16.89
C PHE A 32 4.79 -29.78 -15.50
N ASN A 33 5.67 -30.67 -15.01
CA ASN A 33 6.35 -30.55 -13.73
C ASN A 33 7.85 -30.73 -13.95
N PHE A 34 8.67 -29.93 -13.28
CA PHE A 34 10.13 -30.05 -13.31
C PHE A 34 10.74 -29.61 -11.98
N SER A 35 12.07 -29.76 -11.85
CA SER A 35 12.82 -29.35 -10.65
C SER A 35 14.09 -28.62 -11.04
N LEU A 36 14.36 -27.48 -10.42
CA LEU A 36 15.60 -26.73 -10.55
C LEU A 36 16.73 -27.26 -9.64
N ASN A 37 16.41 -28.23 -8.76
CA ASN A 37 17.35 -28.89 -7.83
C ASN A 37 18.14 -27.92 -6.92
N GLN A 38 17.63 -26.71 -6.72
CA GLN A 38 18.20 -25.70 -5.81
C GLN A 38 17.09 -25.01 -5.04
N ARG A 39 17.42 -24.46 -3.87
CA ARG A 39 16.49 -23.60 -3.13
C ARG A 39 16.41 -22.25 -3.81
N ILE A 40 15.19 -21.80 -4.07
CA ILE A 40 14.90 -20.59 -4.84
C ILE A 40 14.56 -19.44 -3.88
N MET A 41 15.05 -18.25 -4.21
CA MET A 41 14.78 -17.01 -3.49
C MET A 41 13.34 -16.54 -3.77
N GLU A 42 12.64 -16.04 -2.74
CA GLU A 42 11.29 -15.50 -2.89
C GLU A 42 11.25 -14.34 -3.90
N GLY A 43 10.18 -14.25 -4.70
CA GLY A 43 9.97 -13.19 -5.68
C GLY A 43 10.91 -13.21 -6.91
N CYS A 44 11.95 -14.05 -6.92
CA CYS A 44 13.00 -14.01 -7.93
C CYS A 44 12.90 -15.12 -8.99
N VAL A 45 11.77 -15.17 -9.69
CA VAL A 45 11.54 -16.09 -10.82
C VAL A 45 10.86 -15.34 -11.94
N VAL A 46 11.34 -15.53 -13.17
CA VAL A 46 10.81 -14.91 -14.38
C VAL A 46 10.88 -15.88 -15.55
N SER A 47 9.96 -15.76 -16.50
CA SER A 47 10.07 -16.42 -17.81
C SER A 47 10.67 -15.46 -18.85
N ALA A 48 11.55 -15.97 -19.70
CA ALA A 48 12.28 -15.18 -20.68
C ALA A 48 12.59 -15.99 -21.93
N ILE A 49 12.61 -15.34 -23.09
CA ILE A 49 13.14 -15.90 -24.33
C ILE A 49 14.59 -15.42 -24.45
N LEU A 50 15.57 -16.29 -24.20
CA LEU A 50 16.98 -15.85 -24.06
C LEU A 50 17.78 -15.87 -25.36
N GLU A 51 17.21 -16.36 -26.47
CA GLU A 51 17.88 -16.45 -27.76
C GLU A 51 16.94 -16.00 -28.88
N PRO A 52 17.46 -15.46 -30.00
CA PRO A 52 16.62 -15.12 -31.15
C PRO A 52 15.87 -16.35 -31.65
N ARG A 53 14.53 -16.30 -31.66
CA ARG A 53 13.64 -17.46 -31.98
C ARG A 53 13.78 -18.66 -31.03
N GLY A 54 14.30 -18.43 -29.83
CA GLY A 54 14.37 -19.41 -28.77
C GLY A 54 12.99 -19.74 -28.19
N VAL A 55 12.93 -20.80 -27.39
CA VAL A 55 11.74 -21.14 -26.61
C VAL A 55 11.82 -20.42 -25.26
N GLU A 56 10.66 -19.99 -24.76
CA GLU A 56 10.57 -19.41 -23.41
C GLU A 56 11.10 -20.40 -22.36
N THR A 57 12.00 -19.92 -21.52
CA THR A 57 12.61 -20.68 -20.42
C THR A 57 12.41 -19.96 -19.10
N ILE A 58 12.70 -20.68 -18.00
CA ILE A 58 12.56 -20.16 -16.65
C ILE A 58 13.94 -19.73 -16.14
N VAL A 59 14.01 -18.51 -15.64
CA VAL A 59 15.17 -17.94 -14.96
C VAL A 59 14.80 -17.70 -13.51
N ALA A 60 15.63 -18.19 -12.60
CA ALA A 60 15.37 -18.12 -11.16
C ALA A 60 16.64 -17.80 -10.40
N VAL A 61 16.51 -17.16 -9.23
CA VAL A 61 17.65 -16.86 -8.35
C VAL A 61 17.69 -17.87 -7.22
N SER A 62 18.86 -18.46 -6.98
CA SER A 62 19.08 -19.37 -5.86
C SER A 62 19.23 -18.61 -4.54
N MET A 63 18.96 -19.28 -3.42
CA MET A 63 19.29 -18.76 -2.08
C MET A 63 20.81 -18.52 -1.87
N THR A 64 21.67 -19.02 -2.76
CA THR A 64 23.12 -18.80 -2.75
C THR A 64 23.55 -17.67 -3.69
N ASN A 65 22.62 -16.81 -4.11
CA ASN A 65 22.87 -15.62 -4.91
C ASN A 65 23.39 -15.92 -6.33
N LYS A 66 22.84 -16.96 -6.96
CA LYS A 66 23.18 -17.37 -8.33
C LYS A 66 21.96 -17.34 -9.21
N VAL A 67 22.10 -16.84 -10.43
CA VAL A 67 21.01 -16.92 -11.42
C VAL A 67 21.10 -18.26 -12.14
N ILE A 68 20.03 -19.03 -12.06
CA ILE A 68 19.85 -20.34 -12.67
C ILE A 68 18.93 -20.17 -13.87
N ILE A 69 19.32 -20.76 -14.99
CA ILE A 69 18.47 -20.87 -16.17
C ILE A 69 18.10 -22.34 -16.33
N LYS A 70 16.80 -22.62 -16.50
CA LYS A 70 16.32 -23.98 -16.71
C LYS A 70 17.02 -24.60 -17.91
N ASP A 71 17.45 -25.85 -17.74
CA ASP A 71 18.20 -26.67 -18.72
C ASP A 71 19.61 -26.16 -19.07
N VAL A 72 20.16 -25.19 -18.30
CA VAL A 72 21.54 -24.73 -18.40
C VAL A 72 22.34 -25.16 -17.17
N GLU A 73 23.47 -25.84 -17.37
CA GLU A 73 24.27 -26.39 -16.26
C GLU A 73 25.03 -25.32 -15.47
N SER A 74 25.51 -24.27 -16.13
CA SER A 74 26.33 -23.22 -15.51
C SER A 74 25.46 -22.05 -15.03
N PRO A 75 25.39 -21.79 -13.71
CA PRO A 75 24.69 -20.61 -13.21
C PRO A 75 25.51 -19.33 -13.47
N LEU A 76 24.82 -18.21 -13.64
CA LEU A 76 25.46 -16.89 -13.70
C LEU A 76 25.74 -16.42 -12.26
N ASN A 77 26.98 -16.03 -12.01
CA ASN A 77 27.41 -15.54 -10.71
C ASN A 77 27.34 -14.01 -10.69
N ILE A 78 26.48 -13.48 -9.82
CA ILE A 78 26.44 -12.05 -9.52
C ILE A 78 27.12 -11.83 -8.17
N THR A 79 28.04 -10.87 -8.14
CA THR A 79 28.85 -10.60 -6.94
C THR A 79 28.08 -9.89 -5.85
N GLU A 80 27.08 -9.09 -6.23
CA GLU A 80 26.20 -8.35 -5.34
C GLU A 80 24.96 -9.13 -4.97
N THR A 81 24.37 -8.80 -3.81
CA THR A 81 23.17 -9.46 -3.32
C THR A 81 21.98 -9.11 -4.21
N ILE A 82 21.44 -10.10 -4.90
CA ILE A 82 20.26 -9.96 -5.76
C ILE A 82 19.03 -9.84 -4.86
N ARG A 83 18.15 -8.89 -5.19
CA ARG A 83 16.86 -8.67 -4.52
C ARG A 83 15.66 -9.00 -5.41
N CYS A 84 15.78 -8.72 -6.71
CA CYS A 84 14.74 -8.97 -7.68
C CYS A 84 15.32 -9.20 -9.07
N ILE A 85 14.52 -9.80 -9.94
CA ILE A 85 14.88 -10.12 -11.33
C ILE A 85 13.67 -9.86 -12.23
N ALA A 86 13.94 -9.43 -13.46
CA ALA A 86 12.95 -9.26 -14.51
C ALA A 86 13.54 -9.64 -15.88
N ALA A 87 12.66 -9.83 -16.86
CA ALA A 87 13.02 -10.00 -18.25
C ALA A 87 12.53 -8.77 -19.03
N ALA A 88 13.40 -8.20 -19.86
CA ALA A 88 13.08 -7.04 -20.68
C ALA A 88 13.39 -7.35 -22.15
N PRO A 89 12.45 -7.12 -23.10
CA PRO A 89 12.62 -7.39 -24.54
C PRO A 89 13.51 -6.34 -25.22
N ILE A 90 14.74 -6.21 -24.73
CA ILE A 90 15.72 -5.24 -25.22
C ILE A 90 16.57 -5.84 -26.35
N GLY A 91 16.69 -7.18 -26.38
CA GLY A 91 17.42 -7.88 -27.44
C GLY A 91 16.67 -7.88 -28.76
N ASP A 92 17.39 -8.14 -29.85
CA ASP A 92 16.84 -8.24 -31.21
C ASP A 92 15.98 -9.51 -31.37
N GLY A 93 14.77 -9.50 -30.83
CA GLY A 93 13.83 -10.62 -30.84
C GLY A 93 14.04 -11.61 -29.68
N TYR A 94 14.66 -11.18 -28.59
CA TYR A 94 14.86 -11.94 -27.36
C TYR A 94 14.97 -11.00 -26.14
N ASP A 95 14.91 -11.56 -24.94
CA ASP A 95 14.92 -10.84 -23.68
C ASP A 95 16.32 -10.78 -23.07
N CYS A 96 16.66 -9.63 -22.50
CA CYS A 96 17.76 -9.48 -21.56
C CYS A 96 17.25 -9.67 -20.13
N ILE A 97 18.13 -10.18 -19.26
CA ILE A 97 17.82 -10.37 -17.85
C ILE A 97 18.25 -9.12 -17.08
N VAL A 98 17.28 -8.48 -16.43
CA VAL A 98 17.50 -7.33 -15.57
C VAL A 98 17.58 -7.81 -14.12
N ILE A 99 18.66 -7.46 -13.44
CA ILE A 99 18.99 -7.91 -12.10
C ILE A 99 19.06 -6.68 -11.20
N GLY A 100 18.22 -6.65 -10.18
CA GLY A 100 18.20 -5.62 -9.16
C GLY A 100 18.97 -6.08 -7.93
N THR A 101 19.95 -5.29 -7.50
CA THR A 101 20.78 -5.59 -6.33
C THR A 101 20.50 -4.61 -5.20
N ASP A 102 21.29 -4.72 -4.13
CA ASP A 102 21.29 -3.78 -3.02
C ASP A 102 21.84 -2.38 -3.38
N ALA A 103 22.58 -2.24 -4.49
CA ALA A 103 23.22 -0.98 -4.86
C ALA A 103 23.28 -0.70 -6.37
N SER A 104 22.82 -1.60 -7.24
CA SER A 104 22.89 -1.44 -8.68
C SER A 104 21.76 -2.15 -9.44
N VAL A 105 21.56 -1.71 -10.67
CA VAL A 105 20.79 -2.43 -11.70
C VAL A 105 21.77 -2.93 -12.75
N ILE A 106 21.67 -4.21 -13.08
CA ILE A 106 22.50 -4.86 -14.11
C ILE A 106 21.57 -5.42 -15.17
N CYS A 107 21.71 -4.97 -16.42
CA CYS A 107 21.06 -5.59 -17.57
C CYS A 107 22.06 -6.49 -18.29
N TYR A 108 21.73 -7.78 -18.37
CA TYR A 108 22.62 -8.81 -18.88
C TYR A 108 21.98 -9.56 -20.04
N ASP A 109 22.68 -9.55 -21.17
CA ASP A 109 22.37 -10.32 -22.35
C ASP A 109 23.00 -11.72 -22.22
N VAL A 110 22.14 -12.72 -22.02
CA VAL A 110 22.56 -14.11 -21.86
C VAL A 110 23.07 -14.70 -23.18
N HIS A 111 22.46 -14.35 -24.31
CA HIS A 111 22.82 -14.87 -25.62
C HIS A 111 24.26 -14.49 -26.00
N ASN A 112 24.58 -13.21 -25.83
CA ASN A 112 25.89 -12.66 -26.17
C ASN A 112 26.89 -12.73 -25.01
N ASN A 113 26.46 -13.19 -23.82
CA ASN A 113 27.27 -13.16 -22.59
C ASN A 113 27.85 -11.76 -22.33
N LEU A 114 26.98 -10.74 -22.39
CA LEU A 114 27.38 -9.33 -22.35
C LEU A 114 26.57 -8.58 -21.30
N THR A 115 27.24 -7.82 -20.44
CA THR A 115 26.58 -6.79 -19.63
C THR A 115 26.24 -5.61 -20.53
N VAL A 116 24.96 -5.40 -20.82
CA VAL A 116 24.46 -4.30 -21.66
C VAL A 116 24.73 -2.96 -20.97
N PHE A 117 24.30 -2.86 -19.72
CA PHE A 117 24.63 -1.73 -18.86
C PHE A 117 24.64 -2.15 -17.40
N ARG A 118 25.28 -1.32 -16.58
CA ARG A 118 25.29 -1.41 -15.13
C ARG A 118 25.26 -0.01 -14.57
N ASN A 119 24.21 0.30 -13.82
CA ASN A 119 24.01 1.60 -13.20
C ASN A 119 23.93 1.47 -11.69
N ASP A 120 24.53 2.42 -10.99
CA ASP A 120 24.43 2.49 -9.54
C ASP A 120 23.04 3.01 -9.15
N VAL A 121 22.34 2.22 -8.34
CA VAL A 121 21.07 2.58 -7.71
C VAL A 121 21.29 2.53 -6.20
N PRO A 122 21.74 3.64 -5.59
CA PRO A 122 22.18 3.67 -4.20
C PRO A 122 21.11 3.28 -3.17
N ASP A 123 19.84 3.40 -3.56
CA ASP A 123 18.68 3.02 -2.74
C ASP A 123 18.35 1.52 -2.81
N GLY A 124 19.07 0.76 -3.64
CA GLY A 124 18.76 -0.62 -3.97
C GLY A 124 17.50 -0.76 -4.82
N VAL A 125 17.25 -1.97 -5.29
CA VAL A 125 16.16 -2.26 -6.22
C VAL A 125 15.32 -3.43 -5.69
N ASN A 126 14.04 -3.20 -5.51
CA ASN A 126 13.11 -4.13 -4.88
C ASN A 126 12.14 -4.76 -5.88
N CYS A 127 11.79 -4.03 -6.95
CA CYS A 127 10.88 -4.50 -7.99
C CYS A 127 11.13 -3.78 -9.32
N PHE A 128 10.58 -4.33 -10.40
CA PHE A 128 10.69 -3.81 -11.75
C PHE A 128 9.33 -3.75 -12.47
N ALA A 129 9.22 -2.82 -13.40
CA ALA A 129 8.24 -2.82 -14.47
C ALA A 129 8.92 -2.41 -15.78
N TYR A 130 8.51 -3.00 -16.90
CA TYR A 130 9.01 -2.62 -18.23
C TYR A 130 7.83 -2.24 -19.11
N GLY A 131 7.99 -1.14 -19.85
CA GLY A 131 7.02 -0.70 -20.84
C GLY A 131 7.02 0.81 -21.00
N LYS A 132 5.97 1.31 -21.64
CA LYS A 132 5.74 2.74 -21.85
C LYS A 132 5.09 3.37 -20.61
N LEU A 133 5.43 4.60 -20.28
CA LEU A 133 4.77 5.41 -19.22
C LEU A 133 4.29 6.71 -19.86
N GLY A 134 2.98 6.86 -20.01
CA GLY A 134 2.39 8.02 -20.68
C GLY A 134 3.00 8.31 -22.05
N ASP A 135 3.65 9.47 -22.15
CA ASP A 135 4.30 9.96 -23.36
C ASP A 135 5.76 9.53 -23.50
N LEU A 136 6.35 8.96 -22.45
CA LEU A 136 7.75 8.57 -22.44
C LEU A 136 8.00 7.35 -23.35
N GLU A 137 9.24 7.19 -23.80
CA GLU A 137 9.67 5.96 -24.47
C GLU A 137 9.67 4.76 -23.50
N GLU A 138 9.74 3.55 -24.06
CA GLU A 138 9.83 2.34 -23.26
C GLU A 138 11.10 2.33 -22.41
N ALA A 139 10.94 2.06 -21.11
CA ALA A 139 12.03 2.03 -20.16
C ALA A 139 11.84 0.90 -19.14
N ILE A 140 12.93 0.57 -18.46
CA ILE A 140 12.94 -0.30 -17.29
C ILE A 140 12.78 0.58 -16.05
N TYR A 141 11.61 0.53 -15.43
CA TYR A 141 11.33 1.17 -14.16
C TYR A 141 11.76 0.27 -13.00
N CYS A 142 12.49 0.85 -12.06
CA CYS A 142 13.16 0.18 -10.94
C CYS A 142 12.69 0.83 -9.64
N GLY A 143 11.93 0.11 -8.82
CA GLY A 143 11.46 0.60 -7.52
C GLY A 143 12.52 0.36 -6.46
N GLY A 144 12.99 1.44 -5.83
CA GLY A 144 13.96 1.38 -4.74
C GLY A 144 13.35 1.63 -3.37
N ASN A 145 14.19 2.01 -2.42
CA ASN A 145 13.77 2.30 -1.04
C ASN A 145 13.06 3.65 -0.86
N CYS A 146 13.29 4.61 -1.75
CA CYS A 146 12.66 5.95 -1.69
C CYS A 146 12.49 6.60 -3.07
N CYS A 147 12.94 5.92 -4.13
CA CYS A 147 12.98 6.46 -5.48
C CYS A 147 12.61 5.39 -6.48
N ILE A 148 12.09 5.82 -7.62
CA ILE A 148 11.90 5.04 -8.81
C ILE A 148 12.84 5.59 -9.87
N TRP A 149 13.60 4.70 -10.47
CA TRP A 149 14.52 5.00 -11.58
C TRP A 149 13.96 4.39 -12.85
N GLY A 150 14.11 5.06 -13.99
CA GLY A 150 13.76 4.53 -15.30
C GLY A 150 14.96 4.61 -16.22
N PHE A 151 15.36 3.46 -16.75
CA PHE A 151 16.50 3.34 -17.64
C PHE A 151 16.05 2.92 -19.03
N ASP A 152 16.56 3.59 -20.07
CA ASP A 152 16.36 3.15 -21.44
C ASP A 152 17.16 1.89 -21.77
N LYS A 153 17.04 1.40 -23.01
CA LYS A 153 17.78 0.24 -23.52
C LYS A 153 19.31 0.37 -23.45
N THR A 154 19.84 1.58 -23.36
CA THR A 154 21.29 1.86 -23.28
C THR A 154 21.77 2.01 -21.83
N GLY A 155 20.84 2.11 -20.87
CA GLY A 155 21.13 2.42 -19.48
C GLY A 155 21.18 3.92 -19.20
N ALA A 156 20.72 4.79 -20.10
CA ALA A 156 20.57 6.21 -19.76
C ALA A 156 19.36 6.40 -18.82
N ASN A 157 19.52 7.22 -17.79
CA ASN A 157 18.42 7.55 -16.87
C ASN A 157 17.44 8.50 -17.58
N THR A 158 16.25 8.00 -17.93
CA THR A 158 15.20 8.76 -18.62
C THR A 158 14.07 9.17 -17.69
N TYR A 159 13.97 8.54 -16.51
CA TYR A 159 12.92 8.83 -15.55
C TYR A 159 13.44 8.70 -14.14
N TRP A 160 13.14 9.68 -13.30
CA TRP A 160 13.44 9.58 -11.89
C TRP A 160 12.36 10.29 -11.08
N THR A 161 11.72 9.53 -10.20
CA THR A 161 10.78 10.08 -9.24
C THR A 161 11.09 9.55 -7.85
N VAL A 162 10.55 10.25 -6.88
CA VAL A 162 10.70 9.97 -5.46
C VAL A 162 9.38 9.44 -4.95
N THR A 163 9.44 8.52 -3.99
CA THR A 163 8.30 7.93 -3.31
C THR A 163 8.40 8.17 -1.82
N GLY A 164 7.26 8.38 -1.15
CA GLY A 164 7.21 8.64 0.30
C GLY A 164 7.77 7.50 1.15
N ASP A 165 7.71 6.27 0.64
CA ASP A 165 8.30 5.08 1.26
C ASP A 165 8.86 4.10 0.21
N GLN A 166 9.34 2.95 0.68
CA GLN A 166 9.84 1.86 -0.14
C GLN A 166 8.82 1.42 -1.19
N VAL A 167 9.29 1.19 -2.41
CA VAL A 167 8.48 0.59 -3.46
C VAL A 167 8.71 -0.92 -3.42
N THR A 168 7.68 -1.69 -3.04
CA THR A 168 7.78 -3.17 -2.92
C THR A 168 7.26 -3.87 -4.16
N THR A 169 6.30 -3.26 -4.86
CA THR A 169 5.69 -3.82 -6.06
C THR A 169 5.24 -2.69 -6.99
N MET A 170 5.19 -2.97 -8.29
CA MET A 170 4.76 -2.01 -9.30
C MET A 170 4.18 -2.73 -10.52
N CYS A 171 3.28 -2.05 -11.22
CA CYS A 171 2.83 -2.44 -12.55
C CYS A 171 2.56 -1.20 -13.40
N LEU A 172 2.60 -1.39 -14.72
CA LEU A 172 2.08 -0.40 -15.67
C LEU A 172 0.62 -0.76 -15.95
N SER A 173 -0.27 0.22 -15.79
CA SER A 173 -1.71 0.06 -15.96
C SER A 173 -2.29 1.39 -16.41
N ASP A 174 -3.18 1.37 -17.41
CA ASP A 174 -4.04 2.50 -17.70
C ASP A 174 -5.06 2.63 -16.55
N TYR A 175 -4.86 3.59 -15.66
CA TYR A 175 -5.61 3.76 -14.43
C TYR A 175 -6.90 4.57 -14.64
N ASP A 176 -6.87 5.57 -15.52
CA ASP A 176 -8.01 6.45 -15.78
C ASP A 176 -8.76 6.15 -17.08
N GLY A 177 -8.32 5.14 -17.82
CA GLY A 177 -8.97 4.65 -19.03
C GLY A 177 -8.75 5.55 -20.24
N ASP A 178 -7.75 6.43 -20.20
CA ASP A 178 -7.49 7.38 -21.28
C ASP A 178 -6.60 6.83 -22.40
N GLY A 179 -6.18 5.57 -22.28
CA GLY A 179 -5.37 4.86 -23.27
C GLY A 179 -3.88 5.10 -23.10
N GLU A 180 -3.45 5.92 -22.16
CA GLU A 180 -2.06 6.02 -21.71
C GLU A 180 -1.84 5.16 -20.47
N THR A 181 -0.63 4.63 -20.32
CA THR A 181 -0.27 3.79 -19.18
C THR A 181 0.31 4.62 -18.04
N GLU A 182 -0.22 4.44 -16.84
CA GLU A 182 0.38 4.94 -15.60
C GLU A 182 1.23 3.89 -14.91
N LEU A 183 2.14 4.36 -14.06
CA LEU A 183 2.91 3.54 -13.14
C LEU A 183 2.18 3.48 -11.80
N VAL A 184 1.60 2.31 -11.49
CA VAL A 184 0.97 2.02 -10.21
C VAL A 184 2.01 1.35 -9.31
N ILE A 185 2.23 1.91 -8.13
CA ILE A 185 3.18 1.39 -7.15
C ILE A 185 2.51 1.04 -5.83
N GLY A 186 3.04 0.03 -5.16
CA GLY A 186 2.64 -0.37 -3.81
C GLY A 186 3.77 -0.17 -2.82
N SER A 187 3.42 0.31 -1.63
CA SER A 187 4.36 0.60 -0.55
C SER A 187 3.95 -0.06 0.78
N PRO A 188 4.89 -0.25 1.73
CA PRO A 188 4.60 -0.78 3.07
C PRO A 188 3.80 0.17 3.97
N ASP A 189 3.70 1.45 3.61
CA ASP A 189 2.92 2.47 4.34
C ASP A 189 1.40 2.37 4.16
N PHE A 190 0.94 1.31 3.48
CA PHE A 190 -0.44 0.98 3.13
C PHE A 190 -0.99 1.84 1.99
N GLU A 191 -0.13 2.51 1.23
CA GLU A 191 -0.55 3.35 0.11
C GLU A 191 -0.23 2.71 -1.25
N ILE A 192 -1.20 2.79 -2.16
CA ILE A 192 -1.01 2.59 -3.60
C ILE A 192 -0.91 3.97 -4.24
N ARG A 193 0.21 4.28 -4.88
CA ARG A 193 0.41 5.57 -5.56
C ARG A 193 0.42 5.36 -7.07
N VAL A 194 -0.25 6.24 -7.80
CA VAL A 194 -0.34 6.20 -9.26
C VAL A 194 0.41 7.38 -9.84
N PHE A 195 1.40 7.12 -10.69
CA PHE A 195 2.20 8.14 -11.37
C PHE A 195 1.89 8.16 -12.88
N LYS A 196 1.60 9.35 -13.42
CA LYS A 196 1.51 9.58 -14.87
C LYS A 196 2.64 10.52 -15.26
N ASN A 197 3.57 10.04 -16.09
CA ASN A 197 4.84 10.74 -16.33
C ASN A 197 5.49 11.08 -14.97
N ASP A 198 5.85 12.34 -14.73
CA ASP A 198 6.49 12.79 -13.47
C ASP A 198 5.49 13.16 -12.34
N LEU A 199 4.18 12.96 -12.55
CA LEU A 199 3.14 13.46 -11.65
C LEU A 199 2.47 12.32 -10.88
N MET A 200 2.41 12.44 -9.55
CA MET A 200 1.52 11.62 -8.73
C MET A 200 0.07 12.05 -8.94
N ARG A 201 -0.76 11.14 -9.48
CA ARG A 201 -2.17 11.36 -9.82
C ARG A 201 -3.13 10.96 -8.71
N ALA A 202 -2.83 9.86 -8.03
CA ALA A 202 -3.70 9.31 -7.00
C ALA A 202 -2.88 8.63 -5.91
N GLU A 203 -3.44 8.66 -4.70
CA GLU A 203 -2.96 7.97 -3.51
C GLU A 203 -4.19 7.22 -2.95
N LEU A 204 -4.15 5.89 -2.97
CA LEU A 204 -5.22 5.03 -2.50
C LEU A 204 -4.75 4.37 -1.21
N MET A 205 -5.48 4.62 -0.13
CA MET A 205 -5.18 4.06 1.19
C MET A 205 -5.80 2.67 1.31
N GLU A 206 -4.97 1.69 1.66
CA GLU A 206 -5.37 0.31 1.95
C GLU A 206 -5.17 -0.02 3.44
N THR A 207 -5.54 -1.25 3.81
CA THR A 207 -5.60 -1.68 5.21
C THR A 207 -4.30 -2.29 5.75
N ASP A 208 -3.34 -2.61 4.86
CA ASP A 208 -2.09 -3.28 5.20
C ASP A 208 -1.09 -3.15 4.02
N GLU A 209 0.14 -3.65 4.19
CA GLU A 209 1.24 -3.54 3.22
C GLU A 209 0.86 -4.13 1.85
N ILE A 210 1.14 -3.39 0.78
CA ILE A 210 0.88 -3.86 -0.59
C ILE A 210 1.98 -4.86 -1.01
N THR A 211 1.55 -6.04 -1.46
CA THR A 211 2.45 -7.18 -1.75
C THR A 211 2.56 -7.51 -3.23
N SER A 212 1.48 -7.34 -4.01
CA SER A 212 1.49 -7.57 -5.46
C SER A 212 0.49 -6.63 -6.13
N LEU A 213 0.87 -6.11 -7.29
CA LEU A 213 0.00 -5.40 -8.22
C LEU A 213 0.01 -6.12 -9.57
N ALA A 214 -1.10 -6.06 -10.29
CA ALA A 214 -1.21 -6.59 -11.64
C ALA A 214 -2.19 -5.77 -12.48
N HIS A 215 -1.80 -5.43 -13.70
CA HIS A 215 -2.73 -4.93 -14.71
C HIS A 215 -3.80 -5.99 -15.02
N VAL A 216 -5.06 -5.56 -15.14
CA VAL A 216 -6.17 -6.44 -15.48
C VAL A 216 -6.77 -6.05 -16.82
N THR A 217 -7.22 -4.82 -16.98
CA THR A 217 -7.68 -4.27 -18.27
C THR A 217 -7.51 -2.76 -18.18
N ASN A 218 -7.72 -2.04 -19.28
CA ASN A 218 -7.76 -0.58 -19.23
C ASN A 218 -8.75 -0.10 -18.16
N GLY A 219 -8.32 0.84 -17.34
CA GLY A 219 -9.03 1.33 -16.17
C GLY A 219 -9.12 0.34 -15.01
N CYS A 220 -8.45 -0.82 -15.04
CA CYS A 220 -8.57 -1.88 -14.02
C CYS A 220 -7.23 -2.51 -13.63
N PHE A 221 -6.94 -2.51 -12.33
CA PHE A 221 -5.80 -3.24 -11.77
C PHE A 221 -6.20 -4.02 -10.51
N ALA A 222 -5.51 -5.14 -10.30
CA ALA A 222 -5.66 -5.98 -9.13
C ALA A 222 -4.55 -5.70 -8.11
N TYR A 223 -4.88 -5.84 -6.84
CA TYR A 223 -3.94 -5.66 -5.73
C TYR A 223 -4.06 -6.78 -4.71
N SER A 224 -2.97 -7.04 -3.98
CA SER A 224 -2.97 -7.89 -2.79
C SER A 224 -2.25 -7.24 -1.62
N LEU A 225 -2.75 -7.52 -0.42
CA LEU A 225 -2.19 -7.03 0.84
C LEU A 225 -1.56 -8.16 1.66
N ASN A 226 -0.67 -7.79 2.58
CA ASN A 226 0.01 -8.76 3.44
C ASN A 226 -0.95 -9.53 4.36
N ASN A 227 -2.06 -8.92 4.81
CA ASN A 227 -3.12 -9.60 5.56
C ASN A 227 -3.93 -10.64 4.75
N GLY A 228 -3.57 -10.91 3.49
CA GLY A 228 -4.24 -11.89 2.63
C GLY A 228 -5.49 -11.36 1.92
N THR A 229 -5.71 -10.04 1.94
CA THR A 229 -6.75 -9.38 1.13
C THR A 229 -6.32 -9.30 -0.33
N ILE A 230 -7.25 -9.59 -1.23
CA ILE A 230 -7.14 -9.31 -2.67
C ILE A 230 -8.35 -8.50 -3.11
N GLY A 231 -8.17 -7.65 -4.11
CA GLY A 231 -9.25 -6.88 -4.69
C GLY A 231 -8.89 -6.29 -6.04
N THR A 232 -9.83 -5.58 -6.63
CA THR A 232 -9.62 -4.83 -7.87
C THR A 232 -10.12 -3.41 -7.73
N TYR A 233 -9.41 -2.50 -8.38
CA TYR A 233 -9.83 -1.14 -8.63
C TYR A 233 -10.26 -1.03 -10.08
N VAL A 234 -11.42 -0.44 -10.34
CA VAL A 234 -11.92 -0.10 -11.68
C VAL A 234 -12.27 1.38 -11.69
N MET A 235 -11.72 2.13 -12.65
CA MET A 235 -11.98 3.56 -12.84
C MET A 235 -11.90 4.35 -11.53
N LYS A 236 -10.81 4.17 -10.78
CA LYS A 236 -10.50 4.83 -9.50
C LYS A 236 -11.28 4.33 -8.28
N GLU A 237 -12.25 3.45 -8.44
CA GLU A 237 -13.05 2.91 -7.34
C GLU A 237 -12.78 1.44 -7.09
N ARG A 238 -12.79 1.04 -5.81
CA ARG A 238 -12.63 -0.36 -5.42
C ARG A 238 -13.92 -1.11 -5.71
N GLN A 239 -13.87 -2.06 -6.64
CA GLN A 239 -15.05 -2.84 -7.04
C GLN A 239 -15.39 -3.95 -6.06
N TRP A 240 -14.40 -4.76 -5.72
CA TRP A 240 -14.57 -5.86 -4.77
C TRP A 240 -13.26 -6.15 -4.05
N ARG A 241 -13.40 -6.78 -2.89
CA ARG A 241 -12.28 -7.33 -2.13
C ARG A 241 -12.70 -8.57 -1.35
N ILE A 242 -11.75 -9.45 -1.09
CA ILE A 242 -11.92 -10.65 -0.27
C ILE A 242 -10.64 -10.89 0.51
N LYS A 243 -10.82 -11.31 1.77
CA LYS A 243 -9.73 -11.62 2.68
C LYS A 243 -9.59 -13.13 2.85
N SER A 244 -8.35 -13.61 2.77
CA SER A 244 -7.99 -15.00 3.02
C SER A 244 -6.98 -15.10 4.16
N LYS A 245 -6.83 -16.27 4.75
CA LYS A 245 -5.85 -16.51 5.84
C LYS A 245 -4.41 -16.64 5.36
N SER A 246 -4.20 -16.76 4.05
CA SER A 246 -2.87 -16.95 3.45
C SER A 246 -2.51 -15.69 2.67
N ASN A 247 -1.21 -15.34 2.66
CA ASN A 247 -0.68 -14.23 1.88
C ASN A 247 -0.59 -14.61 0.40
N VAL A 248 -0.73 -13.62 -0.47
CA VAL A 248 -0.53 -13.79 -1.91
C VAL A 248 0.96 -13.72 -2.25
N SER A 249 1.37 -14.53 -3.23
CA SER A 249 2.71 -14.51 -3.81
C SER A 249 2.74 -13.66 -5.08
N LYS A 250 1.83 -13.90 -6.02
CA LYS A 250 1.73 -13.21 -7.31
C LYS A 250 0.29 -13.24 -7.82
N ILE A 251 -0.09 -12.18 -8.52
CA ILE A 251 -1.33 -12.09 -9.30
C ILE A 251 -0.96 -12.02 -10.78
N PHE A 252 -1.66 -12.78 -11.62
CA PHE A 252 -1.58 -12.69 -13.08
C PHE A 252 -2.96 -12.48 -13.65
N ASN A 253 -3.01 -11.81 -14.78
CA ASN A 253 -4.23 -11.61 -15.52
C ASN A 253 -4.16 -12.27 -16.90
N ILE A 254 -5.32 -12.68 -17.40
CA ILE A 254 -5.52 -13.26 -18.72
C ILE A 254 -6.57 -12.38 -19.41
N GLU A 255 -6.08 -11.30 -20.02
CA GLU A 255 -6.88 -10.17 -20.54
C GLU A 255 -8.01 -10.62 -21.46
N GLU A 256 -7.69 -11.46 -22.45
CA GLU A 256 -8.65 -11.93 -23.45
C GLU A 256 -9.86 -12.67 -22.85
N GLN A 257 -9.73 -13.19 -21.62
CA GLN A 257 -10.75 -13.97 -20.94
C GLN A 257 -11.35 -13.27 -19.71
N GLY A 258 -10.86 -12.08 -19.33
CA GLY A 258 -11.29 -11.39 -18.10
C GLY A 258 -11.04 -12.21 -16.83
N LEU A 259 -10.02 -13.07 -16.85
CA LEU A 259 -9.69 -14.00 -15.76
C LEU A 259 -8.41 -13.58 -15.05
N MET A 260 -8.37 -13.86 -13.76
CA MET A 260 -7.22 -13.60 -12.90
C MET A 260 -6.77 -14.90 -12.22
N VAL A 261 -5.46 -15.12 -12.17
CA VAL A 261 -4.85 -16.24 -11.44
C VAL A 261 -4.14 -15.69 -10.22
N VAL A 262 -4.52 -16.20 -9.05
CA VAL A 262 -3.94 -15.82 -7.76
C VAL A 262 -3.14 -16.99 -7.21
N VAL A 263 -1.83 -16.79 -7.07
CA VAL A 263 -0.91 -17.76 -6.49
C VAL A 263 -0.66 -17.38 -5.03
N TRP A 264 -1.01 -18.25 -4.10
CA TRP A 264 -0.85 -18.02 -2.66
C TRP A 264 0.49 -18.58 -2.16
N LYS A 265 1.10 -17.94 -1.16
CA LYS A 265 2.41 -18.37 -0.61
C LYS A 265 2.40 -19.80 -0.08
N GLN A 266 1.26 -20.28 0.43
CA GLN A 266 1.11 -21.66 0.95
C GLN A 266 0.94 -22.73 -0.15
N GLY A 267 0.97 -22.36 -1.43
CA GLY A 267 0.90 -23.30 -2.55
C GLY A 267 -0.48 -23.46 -3.18
N LYS A 268 -1.51 -22.79 -2.67
CA LYS A 268 -2.83 -22.75 -3.32
C LYS A 268 -2.74 -21.91 -4.60
N VAL A 269 -3.45 -22.30 -5.65
CA VAL A 269 -3.61 -21.53 -6.89
C VAL A 269 -5.10 -21.43 -7.21
N ASP A 270 -5.64 -20.22 -7.25
CA ASP A 270 -7.04 -19.96 -7.60
C ASP A 270 -7.13 -19.29 -8.96
N LEU A 271 -8.05 -19.76 -9.81
CA LEU A 271 -8.52 -19.06 -11.02
C LEU A 271 -9.82 -18.34 -10.67
N ARG A 272 -9.89 -17.04 -10.98
CA ARG A 272 -10.98 -16.16 -10.59
C ARG A 272 -11.44 -15.30 -11.75
N PHE A 273 -12.68 -14.84 -11.69
CA PHE A 273 -13.11 -13.71 -12.51
C PHE A 273 -12.52 -12.42 -11.96
N ALA A 274 -11.99 -11.58 -12.85
CA ALA A 274 -11.39 -10.32 -12.44
C ALA A 274 -12.44 -9.30 -11.99
N HIS A 275 -13.65 -9.32 -12.57
CA HIS A 275 -14.69 -8.32 -12.30
C HIS A 275 -15.43 -8.51 -10.96
N ASN A 276 -15.58 -9.73 -10.46
CA ASN A 276 -16.33 -10.01 -9.22
C ASN A 276 -15.56 -10.86 -8.17
N GLY A 277 -14.39 -11.41 -8.53
CA GLY A 277 -13.56 -12.21 -7.63
C GLY A 277 -14.03 -13.64 -7.38
N GLU A 278 -15.09 -14.12 -8.04
CA GLU A 278 -15.61 -15.49 -7.91
C GLU A 278 -14.54 -16.51 -8.34
N VAL A 279 -14.43 -17.62 -7.60
CA VAL A 279 -13.49 -18.70 -7.90
C VAL A 279 -14.09 -19.66 -8.92
N LEU A 280 -13.41 -19.80 -10.06
CA LEU A 280 -13.76 -20.75 -11.11
C LEU A 280 -13.13 -22.12 -10.88
N SER A 281 -11.84 -22.14 -10.55
CA SER A 281 -11.07 -23.37 -10.40
C SER A 281 -10.00 -23.19 -9.32
N ARG A 282 -9.58 -24.32 -8.73
CA ARG A 282 -8.55 -24.35 -7.68
C ARG A 282 -7.65 -25.56 -7.88
N ASP A 283 -6.36 -25.32 -7.79
CA ASP A 283 -5.33 -26.35 -7.73
C ASP A 283 -4.32 -25.98 -6.63
N SER A 284 -3.30 -26.82 -6.43
CA SER A 284 -2.22 -26.56 -5.50
C SER A 284 -0.87 -27.13 -5.95
N VAL A 285 0.17 -26.57 -5.35
CA VAL A 285 1.53 -27.10 -5.32
C VAL A 285 1.84 -27.62 -3.91
N PRO A 286 2.73 -28.62 -3.77
CA PRO A 286 2.90 -29.36 -2.52
C PRO A 286 3.70 -28.61 -1.45
N THR A 287 4.49 -27.61 -1.84
CA THR A 287 5.40 -26.86 -0.97
C THR A 287 5.15 -25.36 -1.11
N PRO A 288 5.57 -24.53 -0.13
CA PRO A 288 5.41 -23.09 -0.22
C PRO A 288 6.07 -22.50 -1.47
N VAL A 289 5.42 -21.49 -2.04
CA VAL A 289 5.78 -20.87 -3.32
C VAL A 289 6.92 -19.89 -3.13
N ALA A 290 7.96 -19.97 -3.97
CA ALA A 290 8.99 -18.94 -4.06
C ALA A 290 8.48 -17.77 -4.90
N SER A 291 8.00 -18.06 -6.10
CA SER A 291 7.39 -17.09 -7.01
C SER A 291 6.66 -17.84 -8.14
N ALA A 292 6.00 -17.10 -9.02
CA ALA A 292 5.37 -17.61 -10.22
C ALA A 292 5.63 -16.67 -11.40
N THR A 293 5.44 -17.18 -12.61
CA THR A 293 5.52 -16.39 -13.85
C THR A 293 4.43 -16.82 -14.83
N CYS A 294 3.99 -15.91 -15.68
CA CYS A 294 3.05 -16.16 -16.76
C CYS A 294 3.80 -16.12 -18.09
N SER A 295 3.53 -17.07 -18.98
CA SER A 295 4.13 -17.09 -20.32
C SER A 295 3.70 -15.88 -21.14
N ARG A 296 4.58 -15.40 -22.01
CA ARG A 296 4.30 -14.23 -22.86
C ARG A 296 3.21 -14.47 -23.93
N ASN A 297 2.99 -15.71 -24.32
CA ASN A 297 2.02 -16.03 -25.37
C ASN A 297 0.58 -15.88 -24.83
N ALA A 298 -0.14 -14.85 -25.28
CA ALA A 298 -1.51 -14.57 -24.86
C ALA A 298 -2.50 -15.67 -25.28
N GLU A 299 -2.32 -16.25 -26.48
CA GLU A 299 -3.21 -17.30 -27.01
C GLU A 299 -3.08 -18.63 -26.26
N ASP A 300 -1.93 -18.88 -25.62
CA ASP A 300 -1.66 -20.11 -24.86
C ASP A 300 -0.96 -19.79 -23.53
N ALA A 301 -1.60 -18.93 -22.73
CA ALA A 301 -1.07 -18.50 -21.44
C ALA A 301 -0.92 -19.69 -20.47
N THR A 302 0.32 -19.93 -20.05
CA THR A 302 0.69 -20.91 -19.03
C THR A 302 1.28 -20.21 -17.81
N ILE A 303 0.86 -20.63 -16.62
CA ILE A 303 1.37 -20.13 -15.35
C ILE A 303 2.31 -21.16 -14.75
N THR A 304 3.59 -20.84 -14.65
CA THR A 304 4.59 -21.67 -13.97
C THR A 304 4.75 -21.21 -12.54
N VAL A 305 4.42 -22.08 -11.59
CA VAL A 305 4.60 -21.85 -10.15
C VAL A 305 5.85 -22.59 -9.69
N VAL A 306 6.80 -21.87 -9.09
CA VAL A 306 8.06 -22.42 -8.58
C VAL A 306 8.07 -22.34 -7.06
N CYS A 307 8.33 -23.46 -6.41
CA CYS A 307 8.36 -23.59 -4.96
C CYS A 307 9.75 -23.29 -4.39
N LEU A 308 9.82 -22.99 -3.09
CA LEU A 308 11.08 -22.70 -2.38
C LEU A 308 12.11 -23.83 -2.45
N ASP A 309 11.67 -25.08 -2.61
CA ASP A 309 12.53 -26.26 -2.77
C ASP A 309 12.98 -26.51 -4.22
N GLY A 310 12.60 -25.62 -5.16
CA GLY A 310 12.96 -25.69 -6.56
C GLY A 310 12.06 -26.58 -7.42
N LYS A 311 11.02 -27.21 -6.83
CA LYS A 311 9.98 -27.91 -7.60
C LYS A 311 9.10 -26.90 -8.30
N ALA A 312 8.79 -27.14 -9.57
CA ALA A 312 7.95 -26.28 -10.37
C ALA A 312 6.81 -27.09 -11.01
N LYS A 313 5.62 -26.47 -11.04
CA LYS A 313 4.41 -27.01 -11.68
C LYS A 313 3.81 -25.93 -12.57
N THR A 314 3.52 -26.28 -13.81
CA THR A 314 2.91 -25.36 -14.77
C THR A 314 1.46 -25.71 -15.03
N PHE A 315 0.64 -24.68 -14.99
CA PHE A 315 -0.79 -24.72 -15.24
C PHE A 315 -1.10 -24.07 -16.57
N LYS A 316 -2.08 -24.60 -17.28
CA LYS A 316 -2.69 -23.97 -18.45
C LYS A 316 -4.16 -23.75 -18.14
N VAL A 317 -4.65 -22.59 -18.55
CA VAL A 317 -6.07 -22.25 -18.50
C VAL A 317 -6.72 -22.83 -19.76
N GLN A 318 -7.69 -23.73 -19.58
CA GLN A 318 -8.35 -24.40 -20.69
C GLN A 318 -9.84 -24.59 -20.42
N LYS A 319 -10.62 -24.82 -21.47
CA LYS A 319 -12.02 -25.23 -21.31
C LYS A 319 -12.10 -26.56 -20.55
N ALA A 320 -13.00 -26.63 -19.59
CA ALA A 320 -13.21 -27.80 -18.75
C ALA A 320 -13.55 -29.03 -19.61
N THR A 321 -12.76 -30.10 -19.47
CA THR A 321 -12.89 -31.31 -20.30
C THR A 321 -13.71 -32.42 -19.64
N SER A 322 -13.71 -32.48 -18.31
CA SER A 322 -14.75 -33.13 -17.53
C SER A 322 -15.86 -32.10 -17.33
N GLY A 323 -17.10 -32.43 -17.71
CA GLY A 323 -18.26 -31.58 -17.42
C GLY A 323 -18.16 -31.05 -15.99
N ALA A 324 -18.33 -29.74 -15.85
CA ALA A 324 -18.12 -28.91 -14.66
C ALA A 324 -17.82 -29.71 -13.40
N VAL A 325 -16.70 -29.42 -12.72
CA VAL A 325 -16.58 -29.63 -11.25
C VAL A 325 -17.98 -29.45 -10.69
N ASP A 326 -18.57 -30.47 -10.06
CA ASP A 326 -20.01 -30.57 -9.80
C ASP A 326 -20.48 -29.41 -8.89
N LYS A 327 -20.54 -28.20 -9.48
CA LYS A 327 -21.01 -26.96 -8.90
C LYS A 327 -22.47 -27.17 -8.56
N THR A 328 -23.18 -28.06 -9.27
CA THR A 328 -24.51 -28.54 -8.90
C THR A 328 -24.51 -29.13 -7.50
N GLN A 329 -23.61 -30.06 -7.14
CA GLN A 329 -23.58 -30.60 -5.77
C GLN A 329 -23.21 -29.55 -4.72
N GLN A 330 -22.26 -28.67 -5.01
CA GLN A 330 -21.89 -27.60 -4.07
C GLN A 330 -23.01 -26.56 -3.92
N MET A 331 -23.62 -26.12 -5.01
CA MET A 331 -24.80 -25.26 -5.02
C MET A 331 -26.00 -25.94 -4.36
N ILE A 332 -26.29 -27.21 -4.63
CA ILE A 332 -27.35 -27.98 -3.97
C ILE A 332 -27.09 -28.03 -2.46
N ARG A 333 -25.82 -28.17 -2.04
CA ARG A 333 -25.47 -28.11 -0.62
C ARG A 333 -25.64 -26.71 -0.04
N GLU A 334 -25.20 -25.67 -0.74
CA GLU A 334 -25.34 -24.27 -0.31
C GLU A 334 -26.81 -23.82 -0.25
N PHE A 335 -27.59 -24.07 -1.29
CA PHE A 335 -29.02 -23.83 -1.33
C PHE A 335 -29.78 -24.74 -0.36
N GLY A 336 -29.32 -25.98 -0.17
CA GLY A 336 -29.85 -26.89 0.85
C GLY A 336 -29.63 -26.35 2.27
N GLN A 337 -28.45 -25.78 2.53
CA GLN A 337 -28.13 -25.11 3.79
C GLN A 337 -28.95 -23.83 3.96
N LYS A 338 -29.07 -22.99 2.92
CA LYS A 338 -29.92 -21.78 2.94
C LYS A 338 -31.38 -22.15 3.23
N LYS A 339 -31.92 -23.17 2.56
CA LYS A 339 -33.27 -23.69 2.82
C LYS A 339 -33.42 -24.17 4.26
N HIS A 340 -32.44 -24.92 4.78
CA HIS A 340 -32.47 -25.38 6.17
C HIS A 340 -32.46 -24.21 7.16
N ASN A 341 -31.63 -23.20 6.94
CA ASN A 341 -31.57 -22.00 7.77
C ASN A 341 -32.91 -21.23 7.74
N LEU A 342 -33.50 -21.03 6.57
CA LEU A 342 -34.81 -20.38 6.43
C LEU A 342 -35.94 -21.18 7.07
N MET A 343 -35.91 -22.52 6.99
CA MET A 343 -36.89 -23.36 7.68
C MET A 343 -36.72 -23.28 9.21
N MET A 344 -35.49 -23.17 9.71
CA MET A 344 -35.24 -22.93 11.14
C MET A 344 -35.75 -21.56 11.58
N GLU A 345 -35.53 -20.52 10.77
CA GLU A 345 -36.03 -19.17 11.02
C GLU A 345 -37.56 -19.12 11.04
N LEU A 346 -38.22 -19.75 10.05
CA LEU A 346 -39.68 -19.91 10.03
C LEU A 346 -40.19 -20.65 11.27
N SER A 347 -39.53 -21.75 11.66
CA SER A 347 -39.90 -22.49 12.87
C SER A 347 -39.75 -21.64 14.14
N ASN A 348 -38.78 -20.72 14.19
CA ASN A 348 -38.63 -19.81 15.32
C ASN A 348 -39.81 -18.83 15.40
N TYR A 349 -40.25 -18.29 14.25
CA TYR A 349 -41.42 -17.40 14.19
C TYR A 349 -42.73 -18.13 14.56
N GLU A 350 -42.93 -19.35 14.06
CA GLU A 350 -44.12 -20.15 14.39
C GLU A 350 -44.17 -20.51 15.89
N GLN A 351 -43.03 -20.85 16.50
CA GLN A 351 -42.94 -21.09 17.94
C GLN A 351 -43.25 -19.82 18.75
N GLU A 352 -42.87 -18.64 18.24
CA GLU A 352 -43.16 -17.36 18.88
C GLU A 352 -44.65 -17.00 18.88
N GLU A 353 -45.37 -17.31 17.80
CA GLU A 353 -46.82 -17.13 17.73
C GLU A 353 -47.58 -18.09 18.65
N GLN A 354 -47.06 -19.31 18.86
CA GLN A 354 -47.73 -20.36 19.64
C GLN A 354 -47.47 -20.28 21.15
N MET A 355 -46.47 -19.50 21.61
CA MET A 355 -46.15 -19.36 23.02
C MET A 355 -47.17 -18.52 23.80
N THR A 356 -47.50 -19.00 25.00
CA THR A 356 -48.39 -18.30 25.94
C THR A 356 -47.68 -17.13 26.66
N GLU A 357 -48.42 -16.11 27.11
CA GLU A 357 -47.86 -14.93 27.80
C GLU A 357 -47.04 -15.29 29.06
N ALA A 358 -47.37 -16.38 29.75
CA ALA A 358 -46.63 -16.87 30.91
C ALA A 358 -45.25 -17.46 30.56
N GLU A 359 -45.14 -18.12 29.40
CA GLU A 359 -43.87 -18.63 28.87
C GLU A 359 -42.99 -17.48 28.36
N LYS A 360 -43.61 -16.44 27.78
CA LYS A 360 -42.93 -15.21 27.35
C LYS A 360 -42.30 -14.44 28.51
N ALA A 361 -42.91 -14.45 29.71
CA ALA A 361 -42.40 -13.76 30.89
C ALA A 361 -41.19 -14.45 31.56
N GLY A 362 -40.99 -15.76 31.33
CA GLY A 362 -39.92 -16.55 31.96
C GLY A 362 -38.60 -16.61 31.17
N ASP A 363 -38.59 -16.24 29.88
CA ASP A 363 -37.45 -16.43 28.96
C ASP A 363 -36.55 -15.18 28.85
N PHE A 364 -36.60 -14.26 29.83
CA PHE A 364 -35.82 -13.00 29.87
C PHE A 364 -35.78 -12.27 28.51
N ARG A 365 -36.95 -12.15 27.87
CA ARG A 365 -37.08 -11.62 26.51
C ARG A 365 -36.78 -10.13 26.45
N ILE A 366 -36.12 -9.75 25.37
CA ILE A 366 -35.90 -8.36 25.00
C ILE A 366 -37.15 -7.81 24.29
N PRO A 367 -37.67 -6.64 24.68
CA PRO A 367 -38.71 -5.93 23.95
C PRO A 367 -38.39 -5.76 22.46
N ALA A 368 -39.38 -5.97 21.59
CA ALA A 368 -39.20 -5.94 20.13
C ALA A 368 -38.88 -4.54 19.57
N ASP A 369 -39.26 -3.49 20.30
CA ASP A 369 -38.96 -2.08 20.01
C ASP A 369 -37.63 -1.61 20.65
N THR A 370 -36.76 -2.56 21.00
CA THR A 370 -35.42 -2.22 21.48
C THR A 370 -34.58 -1.67 20.34
N GLU A 371 -34.05 -0.47 20.55
CA GLU A 371 -33.15 0.21 19.63
C GLU A 371 -31.80 0.43 20.31
N VAL A 372 -30.74 0.41 19.50
CA VAL A 372 -29.38 0.71 19.97
C VAL A 372 -28.89 1.97 19.27
N GLY A 373 -28.73 3.03 20.06
CA GLY A 373 -28.08 4.26 19.64
C GLY A 373 -26.57 4.12 19.72
N VAL A 374 -25.89 4.39 18.61
CA VAL A 374 -24.43 4.50 18.55
C VAL A 374 -24.07 5.94 18.15
N MET A 375 -23.34 6.63 19.02
CA MET A 375 -22.98 8.05 18.86
C MET A 375 -21.56 8.34 19.34
N PHE A 376 -20.93 9.38 18.78
CA PHE A 376 -19.61 9.84 19.20
C PHE A 376 -19.73 10.89 20.29
N ILE A 377 -18.96 10.74 21.36
CA ILE A 377 -18.93 11.68 22.49
C ILE A 377 -17.50 12.04 22.81
N VAL A 378 -17.26 13.34 22.98
CA VAL A 378 -15.94 13.87 23.32
C VAL A 378 -15.90 14.24 24.80
N ASN A 379 -15.00 13.60 25.55
CA ASN A 379 -14.67 14.02 26.90
C ASN A 379 -13.54 15.06 26.84
N CYS A 380 -13.89 16.33 27.00
CA CYS A 380 -12.94 17.45 26.92
C CYS A 380 -11.96 17.51 28.10
N GLU A 381 -12.32 16.97 29.28
CA GLU A 381 -11.43 16.97 30.45
C GLU A 381 -10.27 15.99 30.29
N VAL A 382 -10.58 14.80 29.75
CA VAL A 382 -9.62 13.72 29.51
C VAL A 382 -9.01 13.80 28.10
N GLN A 383 -9.55 14.67 27.24
CA GLN A 383 -9.18 14.81 25.83
C GLN A 383 -9.29 13.48 25.09
N LEU A 384 -10.46 12.87 25.15
CA LEU A 384 -10.69 11.54 24.61
C LEU A 384 -12.00 11.50 23.82
N LEU A 385 -11.94 10.96 22.61
CA LEU A 385 -13.13 10.57 21.85
C LEU A 385 -13.58 9.18 22.30
N SER A 386 -14.87 9.02 22.58
CA SER A 386 -15.49 7.75 22.92
C SER A 386 -16.68 7.46 22.02
N LEU A 387 -16.87 6.19 21.69
CA LEU A 387 -18.09 5.67 21.11
C LEU A 387 -19.07 5.33 22.23
N ARG A 388 -20.15 6.10 22.35
CA ARG A 388 -21.26 5.77 23.23
C ARG A 388 -22.21 4.81 22.54
N VAL A 389 -22.46 3.68 23.18
CA VAL A 389 -23.47 2.70 22.79
C VAL A 389 -24.54 2.68 23.88
N GLU A 390 -25.77 2.99 23.50
CA GLU A 390 -26.92 3.08 24.41
C GLU A 390 -28.08 2.24 23.89
N ALA A 391 -28.63 1.36 24.74
CA ALA A 391 -29.78 0.52 24.44
C ALA A 391 -31.03 1.06 25.12
N THR A 392 -32.15 1.11 24.40
CA THR A 392 -33.45 1.48 24.97
C THR A 392 -33.94 0.41 25.97
N HIS A 393 -35.00 0.72 26.73
CA HIS A 393 -35.59 -0.18 27.74
C HIS A 393 -34.64 -0.61 28.87
N ASN A 394 -33.51 0.08 29.04
CA ASN A 394 -32.51 -0.19 30.08
C ASN A 394 -31.96 -1.63 30.02
N ILE A 395 -31.84 -2.19 28.82
CA ILE A 395 -31.35 -3.56 28.61
C ILE A 395 -29.83 -3.59 28.75
N PRO A 396 -29.24 -4.59 29.43
CA PRO A 396 -27.80 -4.63 29.64
C PRO A 396 -27.05 -4.97 28.36
N ILE A 397 -26.01 -4.19 28.06
CA ILE A 397 -25.03 -4.49 27.02
C ILE A 397 -24.01 -5.46 27.59
N ARG A 398 -23.94 -6.66 27.00
CA ARG A 398 -23.07 -7.78 27.40
C ARG A 398 -21.74 -7.80 26.66
N GLY A 399 -21.65 -7.07 25.56
CA GLY A 399 -20.41 -6.89 24.81
C GLY A 399 -20.67 -6.08 23.54
N VAL A 400 -19.61 -5.49 23.01
CA VAL A 400 -19.64 -4.77 21.73
C VAL A 400 -18.44 -5.20 20.93
N LEU A 401 -18.70 -5.68 19.71
CA LEU A 401 -17.67 -6.01 18.73
C LEU A 401 -17.68 -4.92 17.66
N ILE A 402 -16.58 -4.19 17.51
CA ILE A 402 -16.42 -3.11 16.55
C ILE A 402 -15.48 -3.59 15.46
N PHE A 403 -15.94 -3.63 14.21
CA PHE A 403 -15.11 -3.80 13.04
C PHE A 403 -14.83 -2.42 12.45
N ALA A 404 -13.55 -2.07 12.37
CA ALA A 404 -13.10 -0.85 11.72
C ALA A 404 -11.70 -1.11 11.19
N GLU A 405 -11.51 -0.88 9.90
CA GLU A 405 -10.25 -1.16 9.24
C GLU A 405 -9.24 -0.06 9.52
N GLY A 406 -8.01 -0.44 9.90
CA GLY A 406 -6.92 0.51 10.17
C GLY A 406 -7.04 1.28 11.49
N LEU A 407 -8.13 1.12 12.25
CA LEU A 407 -8.33 1.80 13.55
C LEU A 407 -7.82 1.00 14.75
N PHE A 408 -7.77 -0.33 14.65
CA PHE A 408 -7.39 -1.23 15.75
C PHE A 408 -6.17 -2.08 15.39
N GLU A 409 -5.53 -2.68 16.40
CA GLU A 409 -4.54 -3.75 16.19
C GLU A 409 -5.26 -5.02 15.68
N GLY A 410 -5.46 -5.09 14.37
CA GLY A 410 -6.22 -6.15 13.69
C GLY A 410 -7.47 -5.62 13.00
N GLU A 411 -8.47 -6.49 12.77
CA GLU A 411 -9.70 -6.14 12.05
C GLU A 411 -10.87 -5.73 12.96
N SER A 412 -10.78 -6.02 14.24
CA SER A 412 -11.86 -5.76 15.19
C SER A 412 -11.36 -5.49 16.59
N TYR A 413 -12.18 -4.76 17.34
CA TYR A 413 -12.03 -4.53 18.76
C TYR A 413 -13.24 -5.07 19.50
N ILE A 414 -12.99 -5.86 20.55
CA ILE A 414 -14.06 -6.40 21.39
C ILE A 414 -14.01 -5.75 22.76
N TRP A 415 -15.12 -5.12 23.13
CA TRP A 415 -15.35 -4.64 24.48
C TRP A 415 -16.27 -5.63 25.21
N ILE A 416 -15.85 -6.08 26.39
CA ILE A 416 -16.64 -6.95 27.27
C ILE A 416 -16.59 -6.35 28.68
N PRO A 417 -17.74 -6.23 29.38
CA PRO A 417 -17.74 -5.76 30.75
C PRO A 417 -16.92 -6.72 31.64
N PRO A 418 -16.10 -6.21 32.59
CA PRO A 418 -15.25 -7.06 33.44
C PRO A 418 -16.03 -8.06 34.30
N ASN A 419 -17.29 -7.75 34.62
CA ASN A 419 -18.18 -8.63 35.34
C ASN A 419 -19.61 -8.47 34.82
N GLU A 420 -20.39 -9.53 34.87
CA GLU A 420 -21.76 -9.60 34.36
C GLU A 420 -22.69 -8.59 35.03
N HIS A 421 -22.51 -8.35 36.33
CA HIS A 421 -23.25 -7.35 37.10
C HIS A 421 -22.85 -5.90 36.81
N GLN A 422 -21.80 -5.67 36.02
CA GLN A 422 -21.40 -4.34 35.56
C GLN A 422 -21.95 -4.02 34.16
N SER A 423 -22.77 -4.90 33.58
CA SER A 423 -23.48 -4.65 32.33
C SER A 423 -24.42 -3.47 32.52
N ARG A 424 -24.30 -2.45 31.67
CA ARG A 424 -25.11 -1.24 31.69
C ARG A 424 -25.86 -1.10 30.37
N SER A 425 -26.92 -0.32 30.38
CA SER A 425 -27.65 0.07 29.18
C SER A 425 -26.95 1.14 28.35
N ALA A 426 -26.01 1.86 28.94
CA ALA A 426 -25.14 2.81 28.24
C ALA A 426 -23.68 2.57 28.63
N ILE A 427 -22.81 2.53 27.62
CA ILE A 427 -21.36 2.35 27.78
C ILE A 427 -20.61 3.33 26.87
N ASP A 428 -19.42 3.74 27.33
CA ASP A 428 -18.51 4.59 26.57
C ASP A 428 -17.23 3.81 26.28
N ILE A 429 -16.96 3.56 25.01
CA ILE A 429 -15.76 2.84 24.54
C ILE A 429 -14.75 3.86 24.03
N PRO A 430 -13.55 3.97 24.62
CA PRO A 430 -12.53 4.91 24.17
C PRO A 430 -12.03 4.56 22.76
N LEU A 431 -11.98 5.54 21.86
CA LEU A 431 -11.39 5.40 20.52
C LEU A 431 -10.06 6.16 20.48
N VAL A 432 -9.00 5.45 20.07
CA VAL A 432 -7.65 5.99 19.93
C VAL A 432 -7.35 6.08 18.44
N ILE A 433 -7.33 7.29 17.88
CA ILE A 433 -7.19 7.53 16.44
C ILE A 433 -5.78 8.03 16.14
N ASP A 434 -5.03 7.30 15.33
CA ASP A 434 -3.62 7.61 15.01
C ASP A 434 -3.43 8.33 13.67
N LYS A 435 -4.37 8.17 12.73
CA LYS A 435 -4.31 8.76 11.38
C LYS A 435 -5.59 9.50 11.03
N ASP A 436 -5.47 10.53 10.20
CA ASP A 436 -6.62 11.27 9.65
C ASP A 436 -7.21 10.55 8.44
N SER A 437 -8.04 9.54 8.71
CA SER A 437 -8.79 8.78 7.71
C SER A 437 -10.28 8.73 8.07
N THR A 438 -11.12 8.66 7.04
CA THR A 438 -12.53 8.30 7.23
C THR A 438 -12.60 6.79 7.42
N ASN A 439 -13.29 6.33 8.47
CA ASN A 439 -13.40 4.90 8.78
C ASN A 439 -14.86 4.50 8.98
N ASP A 440 -15.28 3.39 8.37
CA ASP A 440 -16.59 2.80 8.62
C ASP A 440 -16.51 1.88 9.86
N LEU A 441 -17.31 2.18 10.88
CA LEU A 441 -17.44 1.37 12.08
C LEU A 441 -18.68 0.51 11.98
N HIS A 442 -18.50 -0.79 11.77
CA HIS A 442 -19.57 -1.78 11.89
C HIS A 442 -19.54 -2.36 13.30
N THR A 443 -20.57 -2.06 14.07
CA THR A 443 -20.70 -2.49 15.46
C THR A 443 -21.72 -3.60 15.57
N LYS A 444 -21.36 -4.67 16.29
CA LYS A 444 -22.27 -5.74 16.70
C LYS A 444 -22.41 -5.67 18.21
N VAL A 445 -23.59 -5.25 18.66
CA VAL A 445 -23.87 -5.02 20.08
C VAL A 445 -24.64 -6.22 20.62
N PHE A 446 -24.09 -6.85 21.65
CA PHE A 446 -24.68 -8.00 22.31
C PHE A 446 -25.55 -7.52 23.48
N LEU A 447 -26.85 -7.75 23.39
CA LEU A 447 -27.84 -7.36 24.38
C LEU A 447 -28.39 -8.59 25.09
N GLY A 448 -28.56 -8.50 26.41
CA GLY A 448 -29.20 -9.57 27.16
C GLY A 448 -29.21 -9.34 28.66
N HIS A 449 -30.22 -9.88 29.33
CA HIS A 449 -30.27 -9.91 30.80
C HIS A 449 -29.15 -10.78 31.36
N VAL A 450 -28.68 -10.47 32.58
CA VAL A 450 -27.58 -11.17 33.24
C VAL A 450 -27.86 -12.68 33.38
N ASP A 451 -29.12 -13.04 33.63
CA ASP A 451 -29.53 -14.43 33.82
C ASP A 451 -29.89 -15.17 32.51
N SER A 452 -29.81 -14.50 31.36
CA SER A 452 -30.13 -15.09 30.06
C SER A 452 -28.90 -15.74 29.42
N ASN A 453 -29.06 -16.98 28.95
CA ASN A 453 -28.04 -17.67 28.14
C ASN A 453 -28.12 -17.33 26.64
N LYS A 454 -29.13 -16.53 26.24
CA LYS A 454 -29.33 -16.08 24.85
C LYS A 454 -29.11 -14.58 24.79
N LEU A 455 -28.33 -14.13 23.82
CA LEU A 455 -28.06 -12.72 23.56
C LEU A 455 -28.63 -12.35 22.20
N MET A 456 -29.22 -11.16 22.10
CA MET A 456 -29.59 -10.55 20.85
C MET A 456 -28.39 -9.77 20.30
N VAL A 457 -28.12 -9.91 19.00
CA VAL A 457 -27.05 -9.16 18.33
C VAL A 457 -27.70 -8.10 17.45
N MET A 458 -27.46 -6.83 17.76
CA MET A 458 -27.88 -5.72 16.89
C MET A 458 -26.68 -5.18 16.12
N GLU A 459 -26.82 -5.09 14.80
CA GLU A 459 -25.79 -4.57 13.92
C GLU A 459 -26.07 -3.10 13.61
N ASN A 460 -25.06 -2.24 13.76
CA ASN A 460 -25.15 -0.81 13.48
C ASN A 460 -23.90 -0.35 12.73
N THR A 461 -24.07 0.55 11.76
CA THR A 461 -22.96 1.14 11.01
C THR A 461 -22.89 2.64 11.25
N ARG A 462 -21.70 3.16 11.57
CA ARG A 462 -21.43 4.59 11.74
C ARG A 462 -20.13 4.96 11.04
N ILE A 463 -20.14 6.09 10.35
CA ILE A 463 -18.94 6.63 9.70
C ILE A 463 -18.23 7.54 10.70
N LEU A 464 -16.95 7.30 10.93
CA LEU A 464 -16.08 8.18 11.69
C LEU A 464 -15.45 9.22 10.76
N PRO A 465 -15.70 10.53 10.97
CA PRO A 465 -15.12 11.59 10.17
C PRO A 465 -13.60 11.65 10.23
N ARG A 466 -12.97 12.18 9.17
CA ARG A 466 -11.52 12.18 8.98
C ARG A 466 -10.73 12.87 10.09
N PHE A 467 -11.18 14.04 10.57
CA PHE A 467 -10.44 14.86 11.54
C PHE A 467 -11.05 14.79 12.94
N CYS A 468 -11.57 13.62 13.31
CA CYS A 468 -12.16 13.33 14.63
C CYS A 468 -11.17 13.43 15.80
N ARG A 469 -9.87 13.63 15.54
CA ARG A 469 -8.84 13.95 16.56
C ARG A 469 -8.97 15.36 17.11
N PHE A 470 -9.76 16.23 16.49
CA PHE A 470 -9.95 17.61 16.91
C PHE A 470 -11.38 17.88 17.33
N THR A 471 -11.57 18.67 18.38
CA THR A 471 -12.89 19.17 18.80
C THR A 471 -12.85 20.68 19.00
N PRO A 472 -13.94 21.42 18.71
CA PRO A 472 -14.02 22.84 19.00
C PRO A 472 -13.73 23.15 20.47
N LEU A 473 -12.86 24.13 20.69
CA LEU A 473 -12.43 24.54 22.02
C LEU A 473 -13.56 25.29 22.73
N LYS A 474 -14.08 24.70 23.81
CA LYS A 474 -14.98 25.41 24.73
C LYS A 474 -14.15 26.33 25.65
N ALA A 475 -14.71 27.49 26.00
CA ALA A 475 -14.02 28.52 26.80
C ALA A 475 -13.41 27.98 28.11
N GLU A 476 -14.10 27.04 28.76
CA GLU A 476 -13.68 26.38 30.01
C GLU A 476 -12.38 25.57 29.88
N TYR A 477 -12.05 25.13 28.66
CA TYR A 477 -10.92 24.26 28.34
C TYR A 477 -9.76 24.99 27.66
N SER A 478 -9.77 26.33 27.67
CA SER A 478 -8.74 27.18 27.03
C SER A 478 -7.30 26.86 27.45
N LYS A 479 -7.10 26.30 28.65
CA LYS A 479 -5.79 25.85 29.16
C LYS A 479 -5.10 24.79 28.28
N PHE A 480 -5.88 24.06 27.49
CA PHE A 480 -5.37 23.00 26.62
C PHE A 480 -5.00 23.49 25.21
N PHE A 481 -5.30 24.75 24.90
CA PHE A 481 -4.95 25.35 23.63
C PHE A 481 -3.57 26.01 23.69
N ILE A 482 -2.69 25.62 22.77
CA ILE A 482 -1.38 26.23 22.58
C ILE A 482 -1.33 26.74 21.15
N MET A 483 -1.03 28.02 20.96
CA MET A 483 -0.97 28.61 19.62
C MET A 483 0.11 27.91 18.78
N PRO A 484 -0.24 27.29 17.64
CA PRO A 484 0.74 26.69 16.75
C PRO A 484 1.68 27.74 16.15
N THR A 485 2.93 27.36 15.88
CA THR A 485 3.90 28.15 15.13
C THR A 485 3.74 27.96 13.63
N GLY A 486 3.32 26.77 13.21
CA GLY A 486 3.07 26.42 11.81
C GLY A 486 1.77 27.01 11.27
N PHE A 487 1.81 27.52 10.04
CA PHE A 487 0.60 28.00 9.37
C PHE A 487 0.64 27.84 7.86
N ILE A 488 -0.54 27.80 7.26
CA ILE A 488 -0.75 27.97 5.83
C ILE A 488 -1.75 29.08 5.58
N LYS A 489 -1.52 29.86 4.53
CA LYS A 489 -2.39 30.94 4.09
C LYS A 489 -2.68 30.79 2.60
N PHE A 490 -3.96 30.80 2.24
CA PHE A 490 -4.42 30.78 0.86
C PHE A 490 -5.68 31.64 0.68
N ASP A 491 -6.02 31.93 -0.57
CA ASP A 491 -7.16 32.76 -0.90
C ASP A 491 -8.47 31.97 -0.86
N ILE A 492 -9.52 32.56 -0.28
CA ILE A 492 -10.86 31.97 -0.20
C ILE A 492 -11.43 31.89 -1.62
N ASN A 493 -11.74 30.67 -2.07
CA ASN A 493 -12.36 30.44 -3.36
C ASN A 493 -13.85 30.77 -3.31
N THR A 494 -14.37 31.44 -4.35
CA THR A 494 -15.81 31.71 -4.53
C THR A 494 -16.70 30.46 -4.50
N ARG A 495 -16.16 29.27 -4.81
CA ARG A 495 -16.89 27.99 -4.72
C ARG A 495 -17.11 27.52 -3.28
N ALA A 496 -16.28 27.96 -2.34
CA ALA A 496 -16.39 27.60 -0.93
C ALA A 496 -17.35 28.55 -0.18
N ALA A 497 -18.62 28.55 -0.59
CA ALA A 497 -19.62 29.49 -0.10
C ALA A 497 -20.06 29.21 1.35
N LYS A 498 -19.97 27.96 1.81
CA LYS A 498 -20.32 27.54 3.18
C LYS A 498 -19.25 26.60 3.72
N LEU A 499 -18.47 27.09 4.66
CA LEU A 499 -17.45 26.28 5.33
C LEU A 499 -18.08 25.27 6.28
N SER A 500 -19.25 25.60 6.86
CA SER A 500 -20.01 24.74 7.77
C SER A 500 -20.30 23.35 7.19
N GLU A 501 -20.61 23.26 5.90
CA GLU A 501 -20.92 21.99 5.21
C GLU A 501 -19.70 21.06 5.19
N TRP A 502 -18.53 21.56 4.77
CA TRP A 502 -17.27 20.79 4.80
C TRP A 502 -16.89 20.38 6.22
N VAL A 503 -17.03 21.31 7.18
CA VAL A 503 -16.70 21.07 8.59
C VAL A 503 -17.60 19.98 9.19
N SER A 504 -18.89 19.95 8.83
CA SER A 504 -19.85 18.96 9.31
C SER A 504 -19.55 17.53 8.86
N GLU A 505 -19.01 17.37 7.64
CA GLU A 505 -18.61 16.06 7.11
C GLU A 505 -17.25 15.62 7.64
N SER A 506 -16.35 16.57 7.89
CA SER A 506 -14.95 16.29 8.15
C SER A 506 -14.59 16.20 9.65
N PHE A 507 -15.39 16.79 10.52
CA PHE A 507 -15.16 16.85 11.97
C PHE A 507 -16.36 16.36 12.78
N THR A 508 -16.12 15.88 14.00
CA THR A 508 -17.17 15.58 14.96
C THR A 508 -17.55 16.85 15.73
N ILE A 509 -18.48 17.64 15.19
CA ILE A 509 -18.94 18.91 15.78
C ILE A 509 -20.44 18.85 16.09
N ASP A 510 -20.84 19.51 17.17
CA ASP A 510 -22.24 19.71 17.54
C ASP A 510 -22.94 20.59 16.48
N ALA A 511 -24.08 20.13 15.97
CA ALA A 511 -24.84 20.83 14.93
C ALA A 511 -25.18 22.29 15.29
N SER A 512 -25.32 22.60 16.58
CA SER A 512 -25.58 23.95 17.07
C SER A 512 -24.43 24.95 16.87
N LEU A 513 -23.20 24.47 16.64
CA LEU A 513 -22.00 25.29 16.46
C LEU A 513 -21.62 25.49 14.98
N LEU A 514 -22.30 24.81 14.05
CA LEU A 514 -21.92 24.81 12.63
C LEU A 514 -22.10 26.17 11.96
N ASP A 515 -23.17 26.89 12.27
CA ASP A 515 -23.50 28.18 11.64
C ASP A 515 -22.41 29.24 11.88
N MET A 516 -21.62 29.10 12.95
CA MET A 516 -20.54 30.03 13.27
C MET A 516 -19.43 30.04 12.22
N PHE A 517 -19.21 28.93 11.50
CA PHE A 517 -18.13 28.81 10.51
C PHE A 517 -18.38 29.60 9.23
N ASP A 518 -19.61 30.07 9.01
CA ASP A 518 -20.00 30.87 7.85
C ASP A 518 -20.00 32.37 8.14
N GLU A 519 -19.58 32.79 9.34
CA GLU A 519 -19.40 34.20 9.68
C GLU A 519 -18.25 34.84 8.86
N PRO A 520 -18.37 36.12 8.46
CA PRO A 520 -17.41 36.79 7.57
C PRO A 520 -15.99 36.93 8.18
N GLU A 521 -15.92 37.01 9.51
CA GLU A 521 -14.68 37.03 10.27
C GLU A 521 -14.82 36.10 11.46
N GLY A 522 -13.85 35.19 11.63
CA GLY A 522 -13.92 34.21 12.71
C GLY A 522 -12.56 33.59 13.02
N GLU A 523 -12.30 33.41 14.31
CA GLU A 523 -11.17 32.63 14.82
C GLU A 523 -11.70 31.39 15.55
N PHE A 524 -11.63 30.25 14.90
CA PHE A 524 -12.14 28.98 15.42
C PHE A 524 -10.97 28.16 15.96
N LYS A 525 -10.98 27.90 17.26
CA LYS A 525 -9.92 27.15 17.95
C LYS A 525 -10.39 25.74 18.21
N PHE A 526 -9.50 24.78 18.02
CA PHE A 526 -9.73 23.37 18.26
C PHE A 526 -8.68 22.83 19.22
N MET A 527 -9.11 21.91 20.08
CA MET A 527 -8.21 21.14 20.94
C MET A 527 -8.03 19.72 20.37
N GLY A 528 -6.82 19.19 20.51
CA GLY A 528 -6.51 17.81 20.16
C GLY A 528 -7.03 16.82 21.22
N LEU A 529 -7.48 15.65 20.75
CA LEU A 529 -8.10 14.59 21.56
C LEU A 529 -7.13 13.45 21.91
N ARG A 530 -5.92 13.83 22.34
CA ARG A 530 -4.98 12.93 23.00
C ARG A 530 -3.99 13.73 23.86
N PRO A 531 -3.99 13.54 25.19
CA PRO A 531 -3.11 14.30 26.06
C PRO A 531 -1.64 14.19 25.67
N LYS A 532 -0.96 15.34 25.55
CA LYS A 532 0.48 15.50 25.26
C LYS A 532 0.96 15.07 23.87
N HIS A 533 0.12 14.41 23.08
CA HIS A 533 0.48 13.95 21.75
C HIS A 533 -0.10 14.85 20.66
N GLU A 534 -1.36 15.26 20.81
CA GLU A 534 -2.03 16.05 19.77
C GLU A 534 -1.83 17.54 19.97
N LYS A 535 -1.52 18.21 18.85
CA LYS A 535 -1.28 19.66 18.82
C LYS A 535 -2.59 20.40 18.58
N SER A 536 -2.63 21.69 18.92
CA SER A 536 -3.84 22.50 18.71
C SER A 536 -4.02 22.85 17.23
N LEU A 537 -5.26 23.10 16.82
CA LEU A 537 -5.62 23.53 15.47
C LEU A 537 -6.41 24.84 15.55
N MET A 538 -6.18 25.77 14.64
CA MET A 538 -6.98 27.00 14.55
C MET A 538 -7.26 27.37 13.10
N PHE A 539 -8.49 27.79 12.84
CA PHE A 539 -8.93 28.41 11.60
C PHE A 539 -9.11 29.91 11.82
N LYS A 540 -8.58 30.70 10.89
CA LYS A 540 -8.78 32.15 10.85
C LYS A 540 -9.27 32.56 9.47
N ILE A 541 -10.50 33.06 9.44
CA ILE A 541 -11.17 33.52 8.22
C ILE A 541 -11.21 35.04 8.25
N THR A 542 -10.82 35.67 7.15
CA THR A 542 -10.83 37.13 7.01
C THR A 542 -11.36 37.49 5.63
N GLN A 543 -12.66 37.80 5.52
CA GLN A 543 -13.29 38.14 4.24
C GLN A 543 -12.76 39.44 3.63
N SER A 544 -12.32 40.41 4.44
CA SER A 544 -11.76 41.68 3.95
C SER A 544 -10.56 41.45 3.04
N ASP A 545 -9.70 40.52 3.45
CA ASP A 545 -8.46 40.18 2.76
C ASP A 545 -8.66 39.00 1.80
N LYS A 546 -9.85 38.38 1.82
CA LYS A 546 -10.20 37.13 1.14
C LYS A 546 -9.24 35.99 1.46
N THR A 547 -8.74 35.92 2.69
CA THR A 547 -7.74 34.93 3.07
C THR A 547 -8.28 33.96 4.10
N PHE A 548 -7.96 32.69 3.90
CA PHE A 548 -8.15 31.64 4.90
C PHE A 548 -6.78 31.20 5.41
N THR A 549 -6.57 31.30 6.72
CA THR A 549 -5.34 30.88 7.37
C THR A 549 -5.64 29.72 8.32
N ILE A 550 -4.92 28.62 8.16
CA ILE A 550 -4.99 27.47 9.06
C ILE A 550 -3.69 27.43 9.85
N TYR A 551 -3.76 27.20 11.16
CA TYR A 551 -2.61 27.08 12.05
C TYR A 551 -2.56 25.68 12.66
N HIS A 552 -1.43 25.01 12.48
CA HIS A 552 -1.11 23.70 13.04
C HIS A 552 0.38 23.40 12.81
N ASP A 553 1.03 22.66 13.71
CA ASP A 553 2.48 22.40 13.58
C ASP A 553 2.80 21.05 12.92
N ASP A 554 1.79 20.22 12.63
CA ASP A 554 2.01 18.99 11.85
C ASP A 554 1.69 19.24 10.37
N ILE A 555 2.69 19.06 9.52
CA ILE A 555 2.58 19.31 8.07
C ILE A 555 1.71 18.25 7.37
N GLU A 556 1.70 17.00 7.87
CA GLU A 556 0.92 15.91 7.28
C GLU A 556 -0.57 16.14 7.46
N THR A 557 -0.99 16.43 8.71
CA THR A 557 -2.37 16.82 9.04
C THR A 557 -2.81 18.06 8.24
N MET A 558 -1.93 19.04 8.06
CA MET A 558 -2.21 20.24 7.25
C MET A 558 -2.42 19.92 5.77
N GLY A 559 -1.60 19.04 5.20
CA GLY A 559 -1.79 18.52 3.85
C GLY A 559 -3.13 17.81 3.71
N ALA A 560 -3.48 16.93 4.66
CA ALA A 560 -4.76 16.23 4.66
C ALA A 560 -5.96 17.20 4.72
N LEU A 561 -5.90 18.24 5.56
CA LEU A 561 -6.93 19.28 5.66
C LEU A 561 -7.11 20.03 4.35
N VAL A 562 -6.00 20.48 3.73
CA VAL A 562 -6.03 21.20 2.46
C VAL A 562 -6.60 20.34 1.33
N GLN A 563 -6.14 19.10 1.21
CA GLN A 563 -6.62 18.18 0.17
C GLN A 563 -8.09 17.83 0.37
N SER A 564 -8.54 17.63 1.62
CA SER A 564 -9.95 17.40 1.95
C SER A 564 -10.82 18.61 1.57
N TYR A 565 -10.40 19.82 1.96
CA TYR A 565 -11.08 21.07 1.62
C TYR A 565 -11.21 21.25 0.11
N ALA A 566 -10.12 21.03 -0.63
CA ALA A 566 -10.11 21.20 -2.07
C ALA A 566 -10.93 20.14 -2.81
N SER A 567 -10.90 18.89 -2.34
CA SER A 567 -11.71 17.81 -2.89
C SER A 567 -13.21 18.09 -2.71
N PHE A 568 -13.62 18.47 -1.49
CA PHE A 568 -15.02 18.77 -1.17
C PHE A 568 -15.59 19.91 -2.04
N PHE A 569 -14.84 21.00 -2.21
CA PHE A 569 -15.26 22.14 -3.05
C PHE A 569 -14.89 22.00 -4.54
N GLN A 570 -14.34 20.85 -4.95
CA GLN A 570 -13.89 20.57 -6.33
C GLN A 570 -12.97 21.68 -6.89
N ILE A 571 -12.00 22.10 -6.08
CA ILE A 571 -10.99 23.10 -6.44
C ILE A 571 -9.86 22.39 -7.20
N GLN A 572 -9.63 22.79 -8.45
CA GLN A 572 -8.61 22.15 -9.30
C GLN A 572 -7.20 22.69 -9.06
N HIS A 573 -7.08 23.98 -8.73
CA HIS A 573 -5.80 24.66 -8.55
C HIS A 573 -5.83 25.55 -7.31
N MET A 574 -4.86 25.38 -6.42
CA MET A 574 -4.72 26.21 -5.23
C MET A 574 -3.26 26.39 -4.84
N GLU A 575 -2.84 27.65 -4.75
CA GLU A 575 -1.56 28.05 -4.19
C GLU A 575 -1.71 28.40 -2.71
N CYS A 576 -0.62 28.23 -1.95
CA CYS A 576 -0.55 28.63 -0.57
C CYS A 576 0.82 29.18 -0.21
N VAL A 577 0.84 30.05 0.81
CA VAL A 577 2.05 30.39 1.56
C VAL A 577 2.08 29.52 2.79
N ALA A 578 3.12 28.68 2.91
CA ALA A 578 3.30 27.75 4.02
C ALA A 578 4.47 28.20 4.89
N ASN A 579 4.32 28.18 6.22
CA ASN A 579 5.40 28.48 7.13
C ASN A 579 5.49 27.42 8.22
N PHE A 580 6.54 26.59 8.17
CA PHE A 580 6.84 25.57 9.15
C PHE A 580 8.31 25.68 9.57
N PRO A 581 8.64 26.54 10.55
CA PRO A 581 10.03 26.86 10.88
C PRO A 581 10.90 25.64 11.20
N ASP A 582 10.38 24.71 11.99
CA ASP A 582 11.12 23.51 12.41
C ASP A 582 11.36 22.55 11.23
N VAL A 583 10.36 22.38 10.35
CA VAL A 583 10.44 21.51 9.17
C VAL A 583 11.40 22.09 8.14
N PHE A 584 11.35 23.40 7.91
CA PHE A 584 12.26 24.06 6.96
C PHE A 584 13.70 24.09 7.47
N LYS A 585 13.90 24.25 8.78
CA LYS A 585 15.21 24.11 9.40
C LYS A 585 15.77 22.69 9.25
N GLU A 586 14.94 21.66 9.46
CA GLU A 586 15.35 20.27 9.21
C GLU A 586 15.75 20.05 7.75
N ALA A 587 15.00 20.60 6.79
CA ALA A 587 15.34 20.50 5.36
C ALA A 587 16.69 21.19 5.04
N GLU A 588 16.96 22.36 5.63
CA GLU A 588 18.26 23.05 5.52
C GLU A 588 19.41 22.21 6.08
N GLU A 589 19.24 21.68 7.29
CA GLU A 589 20.24 20.82 7.94
C GLU A 589 20.54 19.57 7.08
N ILE A 590 19.51 18.94 6.49
CA ILE A 590 19.72 17.79 5.58
C ILE A 590 20.48 18.19 4.31
N LEU A 591 20.13 19.31 3.67
CA LEU A 591 20.79 19.80 2.46
C LEU A 591 22.27 20.15 2.70
N GLU A 592 22.61 20.65 3.88
CA GLU A 592 23.99 20.90 4.31
C GLU A 592 24.75 19.60 4.58
N GLU A 593 24.11 18.57 5.14
CA GLU A 593 24.76 17.28 5.43
C GLU A 593 24.99 16.41 4.17
N LEU A 594 24.26 16.61 3.07
CA LEU A 594 24.35 15.75 1.88
C LEU A 594 25.72 15.80 1.17
N GLU A 595 26.29 16.99 0.98
CA GLU A 595 27.61 17.19 0.37
C GLU A 595 28.72 16.39 1.08
N PRO A 596 28.98 16.61 2.39
CA PRO A 596 30.03 15.89 3.07
C PRO A 596 29.77 14.37 3.12
N MET A 597 28.51 13.92 3.13
CA MET A 597 28.19 12.50 3.04
C MET A 597 28.59 11.88 1.70
N THR A 598 28.44 12.61 0.59
CA THR A 598 28.87 12.15 -0.74
C THR A 598 30.39 12.09 -0.86
N GLU A 599 31.12 13.09 -0.34
CA GLU A 599 32.59 13.06 -0.31
C GLU A 599 33.13 11.90 0.54
N VAL A 600 32.53 11.67 1.72
CA VAL A 600 32.88 10.55 2.60
C VAL A 600 32.59 9.22 1.93
N ARG A 601 31.48 9.09 1.19
CA ARG A 601 31.14 7.88 0.43
C ARG A 601 32.23 7.56 -0.60
N ASP A 602 32.67 8.55 -1.36
CA ASP A 602 33.64 8.34 -2.43
C ASP A 602 35.01 7.94 -1.85
N ARG A 603 35.42 8.60 -0.76
CA ARG A 603 36.64 8.21 -0.01
C ARG A 603 36.57 6.79 0.54
N LEU A 604 35.47 6.41 1.19
CA LEU A 604 35.28 5.06 1.74
C LEU A 604 35.24 4.00 0.63
N THR A 605 34.72 4.36 -0.55
CA THR A 605 34.69 3.46 -1.72
C THR A 605 36.11 3.20 -2.24
N ALA A 606 36.94 4.25 -2.34
CA ALA A 606 38.35 4.11 -2.71
C ALA A 606 39.14 3.28 -1.69
N GLU A 607 38.95 3.53 -0.38
CA GLU A 607 39.61 2.75 0.68
C GLU A 607 39.19 1.28 0.62
N LEU A 608 37.91 0.98 0.44
CA LEU A 608 37.42 -0.40 0.32
C LEU A 608 38.05 -1.11 -0.88
N GLN A 609 38.14 -0.45 -2.04
CA GLN A 609 38.78 -1.01 -3.23
C GLN A 609 40.26 -1.31 -3.01
N GLU A 610 41.00 -0.40 -2.37
CA GLU A 610 42.41 -0.60 -2.01
C GLU A 610 42.58 -1.81 -1.08
N ARG A 611 41.74 -1.92 -0.02
CA ARG A 611 41.78 -3.07 0.91
C ARG A 611 41.44 -4.39 0.23
N GLN A 612 40.44 -4.40 -0.66
CA GLN A 612 40.08 -5.59 -1.43
C GLN A 612 41.19 -6.03 -2.38
N ALA A 613 41.86 -5.09 -3.04
CA ALA A 613 43.02 -5.39 -3.87
C ALA A 613 44.17 -5.99 -3.04
N ALA A 614 44.48 -5.42 -1.88
CA ALA A 614 45.51 -5.92 -0.97
C ALA A 614 45.18 -7.35 -0.46
N VAL A 615 43.92 -7.65 -0.14
CA VAL A 615 43.49 -9.00 0.25
C VAL A 615 43.74 -10.01 -0.87
N LYS A 616 43.36 -9.68 -2.12
CA LYS A 616 43.59 -10.55 -3.29
C LYS A 616 45.09 -10.81 -3.52
N GLU A 617 45.90 -9.76 -3.43
CA GLU A 617 47.34 -9.88 -3.61
C GLU A 617 48.00 -10.76 -2.52
N ILE A 618 47.65 -10.55 -1.25
CA ILE A 618 48.20 -11.34 -0.14
C ILE A 618 47.77 -12.81 -0.25
N LEU A 619 46.53 -13.07 -0.69
CA LEU A 619 46.05 -14.43 -0.91
C LEU A 619 46.89 -15.15 -1.97
N ILE A 620 47.15 -14.51 -3.12
CA ILE A 620 47.99 -15.09 -4.17
C ILE A 620 49.40 -15.40 -3.63
N ARG A 621 50.01 -14.46 -2.91
CA ARG A 621 51.34 -14.68 -2.30
C ARG A 621 51.35 -15.79 -1.26
N ALA A 622 50.28 -15.94 -0.48
CA ALA A 622 50.15 -17.02 0.50
C ALA A 622 50.08 -18.39 -0.19
N GLU A 623 49.29 -18.50 -1.27
CA GLU A 623 49.18 -19.73 -2.07
C GLU A 623 50.49 -20.05 -2.80
N ASP A 624 51.19 -19.05 -3.33
CA ASP A 624 52.52 -19.23 -3.92
C ASP A 624 53.52 -19.78 -2.89
N SER A 625 53.53 -19.24 -1.67
CA SER A 625 54.37 -19.76 -0.57
C SER A 625 54.04 -21.20 -0.18
N ILE A 626 52.76 -21.57 -0.19
CA ILE A 626 52.34 -22.96 0.01
C ILE A 626 52.83 -23.85 -1.13
N ALA A 627 52.71 -23.40 -2.39
CA ALA A 627 53.10 -24.16 -3.57
C ALA A 627 54.62 -24.45 -3.61
N ILE A 628 55.45 -23.60 -3.01
CA ILE A 628 56.90 -23.81 -2.87
C ILE A 628 57.33 -24.42 -1.52
N ASP A 629 56.39 -24.89 -0.69
CA ASP A 629 56.62 -25.47 0.65
C ASP A 629 57.28 -24.50 1.68
N ASP A 630 57.19 -23.18 1.48
CA ASP A 630 57.64 -22.16 2.44
C ASP A 630 56.54 -21.84 3.48
N ILE A 631 56.33 -22.79 4.40
CA ILE A 631 55.33 -22.69 5.47
C ILE A 631 55.54 -21.48 6.41
N PRO A 632 56.78 -21.10 6.81
CA PRO A 632 57.00 -19.90 7.63
C PRO A 632 56.47 -18.61 6.98
N ASP A 633 56.73 -18.40 5.69
CA ASP A 633 56.26 -17.20 5.00
C ASP A 633 54.76 -17.28 4.66
N ALA A 634 54.25 -18.46 4.30
CA ALA A 634 52.81 -18.68 4.17
C ALA A 634 52.05 -18.28 5.46
N ARG A 635 52.56 -18.67 6.64
CA ARG A 635 51.97 -18.28 7.93
C ARG A 635 51.99 -16.76 8.14
N LYS A 636 53.07 -16.07 7.76
CA LYS A 636 53.13 -14.60 7.82
C LYS A 636 52.09 -13.96 6.90
N PHE A 637 51.94 -14.49 5.68
CA PHE A 637 50.94 -14.00 4.74
C PHE A 637 49.51 -14.24 5.24
N TYR A 638 49.18 -15.40 5.82
CA TYR A 638 47.85 -15.61 6.42
C TYR A 638 47.56 -14.71 7.63
N ILE A 639 48.56 -14.39 8.45
CA ILE A 639 48.39 -13.41 9.54
C ILE A 639 48.08 -12.03 8.97
N ARG A 640 48.81 -11.61 7.92
CA ARG A 640 48.55 -10.35 7.20
C ARG A 640 47.20 -10.36 6.49
N LEU A 641 46.79 -11.50 5.93
CA LEU A 641 45.50 -11.68 5.27
C LEU A 641 44.37 -11.46 6.28
N LYS A 642 44.44 -12.09 7.45
CA LYS A 642 43.46 -11.92 8.53
C LYS A 642 43.32 -10.46 8.97
N ALA A 643 44.44 -9.73 9.07
CA ALA A 643 44.43 -8.32 9.43
C ALA A 643 43.81 -7.45 8.32
N ASN A 644 44.14 -7.69 7.05
CA ASN A 644 43.58 -6.93 5.92
C ASN A 644 42.12 -7.28 5.65
N ASP A 645 41.71 -8.53 5.84
CA ASP A 645 40.31 -8.96 5.78
C ASP A 645 39.47 -8.25 6.85
N ALA A 646 39.97 -8.19 8.10
CA ALA A 646 39.31 -7.43 9.16
C ALA A 646 39.18 -5.94 8.82
N ALA A 647 40.23 -5.33 8.25
CA ALA A 647 40.21 -3.94 7.80
C ALA A 647 39.25 -3.71 6.62
N ALA A 648 39.20 -4.62 5.65
CA ALA A 648 38.27 -4.56 4.51
C ALA A 648 36.81 -4.66 4.98
N ARG A 649 36.52 -5.57 5.91
CA ARG A 649 35.18 -5.68 6.53
C ARG A 649 34.81 -4.42 7.30
N GLN A 650 35.75 -3.81 8.02
CA GLN A 650 35.51 -2.55 8.71
C GLN A 650 35.22 -1.41 7.73
N ALA A 651 36.00 -1.28 6.65
CA ALA A 651 35.77 -0.28 5.61
C ALA A 651 34.41 -0.48 4.92
N ALA A 652 34.03 -1.73 4.63
CA ALA A 652 32.72 -2.06 4.08
C ALA A 652 31.57 -1.67 5.04
N GLN A 653 31.71 -1.96 6.33
CA GLN A 653 30.72 -1.58 7.34
C GLN A 653 30.58 -0.05 7.47
N LEU A 654 31.69 0.69 7.44
CA LEU A 654 31.66 2.16 7.49
C LEU A 654 30.95 2.73 6.25
N ARG A 655 31.25 2.19 5.07
CA ARG A 655 30.56 2.57 3.82
C ARG A 655 29.07 2.29 3.91
N TRP A 656 28.67 1.12 4.41
CA TRP A 656 27.27 0.74 4.59
C TRP A 656 26.55 1.71 5.54
N ASN A 657 27.13 2.00 6.70
CA ASN A 657 26.53 2.92 7.67
C ASN A 657 26.39 4.35 7.10
N ASN A 658 27.39 4.82 6.34
CA ASN A 658 27.31 6.12 5.65
C ASN A 658 26.20 6.14 4.60
N GLN A 659 26.10 5.06 3.81
CA GLN A 659 25.06 4.90 2.80
C GLN A 659 23.67 4.90 3.45
N GLU A 660 23.47 4.11 4.51
CA GLU A 660 22.20 4.05 5.23
C GLU A 660 21.79 5.41 5.81
N ARG A 661 22.74 6.19 6.34
CA ARG A 661 22.49 7.56 6.82
C ARG A 661 22.08 8.50 5.67
N CYS A 662 22.77 8.42 4.53
CA CYS A 662 22.47 9.23 3.35
C CYS A 662 21.04 8.94 2.84
N VAL A 663 20.71 7.66 2.65
CA VAL A 663 19.37 7.22 2.20
C VAL A 663 18.27 7.68 3.18
N LYS A 664 18.50 7.57 4.50
CA LYS A 664 17.55 8.06 5.51
C LYS A 664 17.35 9.58 5.43
N SER A 665 18.41 10.34 5.18
CA SER A 665 18.35 11.81 5.08
C SER A 665 17.63 12.24 3.81
N LEU A 666 17.95 11.61 2.67
CA LEU A 666 17.24 11.81 1.40
C LEU A 666 15.75 11.47 1.53
N ARG A 667 15.39 10.36 2.19
CA ARG A 667 13.99 9.99 2.45
C ARG A 667 13.24 11.08 3.21
N ARG A 668 13.85 11.65 4.26
CA ARG A 668 13.23 12.73 5.04
C ARG A 668 13.04 13.99 4.23
N LEU A 669 14.06 14.44 3.49
CA LEU A 669 13.96 15.61 2.62
C LEU A 669 12.84 15.43 1.58
N ASN A 670 12.79 14.26 0.98
CA ASN A 670 11.78 13.89 0.00
C ASN A 670 10.36 13.89 0.59
N LYS A 671 10.19 13.33 1.79
CA LYS A 671 8.92 13.38 2.51
C LYS A 671 8.50 14.82 2.82
N ILE A 672 9.44 15.71 3.16
CA ILE A 672 9.16 17.14 3.34
C ILE A 672 8.69 17.79 2.04
N ILE A 673 9.35 17.51 0.91
CA ILE A 673 8.96 18.03 -0.41
C ILE A 673 7.56 17.53 -0.78
N GLU A 674 7.27 16.25 -0.59
CA GLU A 674 5.97 15.65 -0.83
C GLU A 674 4.88 16.31 0.04
N ASN A 675 5.12 16.41 1.35
CA ASN A 675 4.18 17.08 2.27
C ASN A 675 3.94 18.54 1.86
N CYS A 676 4.98 19.28 1.46
CA CYS A 676 4.84 20.65 0.96
C CYS A 676 4.07 20.73 -0.37
N SER A 677 4.19 19.72 -1.23
CA SER A 677 3.39 19.61 -2.45
C SER A 677 1.91 19.39 -2.13
N ARG A 678 1.60 18.57 -1.10
CA ARG A 678 0.25 18.31 -0.60
C ARG A 678 -0.40 19.51 0.09
N LEU A 679 0.35 20.54 0.45
CA LEU A 679 -0.22 21.81 0.91
C LEU A 679 -0.84 22.63 -0.23
N ARG A 680 -0.65 22.20 -1.49
CA ARG A 680 -1.15 22.86 -2.70
C ARG A 680 -1.93 21.87 -3.54
N VAL A 681 -2.74 22.39 -4.46
CA VAL A 681 -3.68 21.55 -5.22
C VAL A 681 -3.46 21.74 -6.71
N GLY A 682 -3.38 20.63 -7.44
CA GLY A 682 -3.17 20.61 -8.89
C GLY A 682 -1.76 21.02 -9.30
N GLU A 683 -1.67 21.75 -10.43
CA GLU A 683 -0.40 22.17 -11.03
C GLU A 683 0.60 22.88 -10.07
N PRO A 684 0.18 23.77 -9.15
CA PRO A 684 1.10 24.35 -8.17
C PRO A 684 1.83 23.33 -7.28
N GLY A 685 1.16 22.25 -6.88
CA GLY A 685 1.79 21.16 -6.11
C GLY A 685 2.86 20.45 -6.96
N ARG A 686 2.57 20.21 -8.24
CA ARG A 686 3.50 19.62 -9.21
C ARG A 686 4.75 20.47 -9.39
N GLN A 687 4.58 21.77 -9.59
CA GLN A 687 5.70 22.67 -9.86
C GLN A 687 6.72 22.70 -8.71
N ILE A 688 6.28 22.50 -7.46
CA ILE A 688 7.20 22.39 -6.32
C ILE A 688 8.10 21.17 -6.46
N VAL A 689 7.52 20.01 -6.74
CA VAL A 689 8.29 18.77 -6.86
C VAL A 689 9.32 18.92 -8.00
N VAL A 690 8.89 19.41 -9.17
CA VAL A 690 9.77 19.62 -10.33
C VAL A 690 10.88 20.64 -10.03
N THR A 691 10.53 21.78 -9.43
CA THR A 691 11.49 22.88 -9.16
C THR A 691 12.48 22.49 -8.06
N CYS A 692 12.01 21.85 -6.98
CA CYS A 692 12.89 21.34 -5.92
C CYS A 692 13.84 20.27 -6.47
N ARG A 693 13.38 19.40 -7.37
CA ARG A 693 14.25 18.41 -8.02
C ARG A 693 15.30 19.04 -8.92
N ALA A 694 14.89 19.99 -9.77
CA ALA A 694 15.83 20.75 -10.61
C ALA A 694 16.88 21.46 -9.74
N ALA A 695 16.45 22.12 -8.67
CA ALA A 695 17.32 22.81 -7.73
C ALA A 695 18.29 21.85 -7.00
N ILE A 696 17.86 20.63 -6.63
CA ILE A 696 18.75 19.62 -6.03
C ILE A 696 19.76 19.11 -7.07
N SER A 697 19.35 18.93 -8.32
CA SER A 697 20.25 18.48 -9.40
C SER A 697 21.27 19.53 -9.83
N GLU A 698 20.89 20.80 -9.78
CA GLU A 698 21.74 21.96 -10.11
C GLU A 698 22.51 22.51 -8.89
N ASP A 699 22.42 21.83 -7.74
CA ASP A 699 23.05 22.19 -6.46
C ASP A 699 22.67 23.59 -5.92
N ASN A 700 21.45 24.06 -6.25
CA ASN A 700 20.93 25.37 -5.86
C ASN A 700 20.06 25.29 -4.59
N LYS A 701 20.70 25.02 -3.45
CA LYS A 701 20.05 24.70 -2.16
C LYS A 701 19.18 25.84 -1.61
N GLN A 702 19.57 27.09 -1.83
CA GLN A 702 18.85 28.26 -1.30
C GLN A 702 17.47 28.49 -1.94
N ILE A 703 17.25 27.93 -3.14
CA ILE A 703 15.96 28.02 -3.81
C ILE A 703 14.96 27.05 -3.20
N VAL A 704 15.41 25.88 -2.72
CA VAL A 704 14.53 24.81 -2.23
C VAL A 704 13.64 25.33 -1.10
N THR A 705 14.21 25.94 -0.06
CA THR A 705 13.43 26.42 1.09
C THR A 705 12.44 27.53 0.73
N LYS A 706 12.83 28.44 -0.17
CA LYS A 706 11.94 29.48 -0.69
C LYS A 706 10.77 28.91 -1.49
N VAL A 707 11.03 27.90 -2.33
CA VAL A 707 10.01 27.23 -3.13
C VAL A 707 9.03 26.47 -2.23
N LEU A 708 9.51 25.81 -1.17
CA LEU A 708 8.64 25.16 -0.19
C LEU A 708 7.71 26.18 0.50
N GLN A 709 8.25 27.34 0.86
CA GLN A 709 7.52 28.41 1.56
C GLN A 709 6.48 29.13 0.67
N TYR A 710 6.89 29.61 -0.50
CA TYR A 710 6.10 30.52 -1.34
C TYR A 710 5.58 29.89 -2.66
N GLY A 711 5.99 28.68 -3.00
CA GLY A 711 5.69 28.06 -4.29
C GLY A 711 6.64 28.48 -5.41
N ALA A 712 6.49 27.84 -6.58
CA ALA A 712 7.38 28.01 -7.73
C ALA A 712 7.12 29.30 -8.55
N SER A 713 5.89 29.81 -8.52
CA SER A 713 5.39 31.00 -9.22
C SER A 713 5.81 32.33 -8.57
N SER A 714 6.47 32.29 -7.42
CA SER A 714 6.92 33.45 -6.65
C SER A 714 8.37 33.89 -6.95
N GLN A 715 8.97 33.39 -8.04
CA GLN A 715 10.30 33.80 -8.53
C GLN A 715 10.21 34.95 -9.53
#